data_AF-A0A7V7E8D6-F1
#
_entry.id   AF-A0A7V7E8D6-F1
#
_cell.length_a   1.000
_cell.length_b   1.000
_cell.length_c   1.000
_cell.angle_alpha   90.00
_cell.angle_beta   90.00
_cell.angle_gamma   90.00
#
_symmetry.space_group_name_H-M   'P 1'
#
loop_
_entity.id
_entity.type
_entity.pdbx_description
1 polymer ?
#
loop_
_entity_poly.entity_id
_entity_poly.type
_entity_poly.pdbx_seq_one_letter_code
_entity_poly.pdbx_strand_id
1 'polypeptide(L)'
;MRSGKLFFSFKSRLLAGTYLVLSGTAFLAGATEAFAGDLSVGGQVIGNLNQDPFITIGQSVNGSVSLANGASVTNTGNLTLGQIAPAQGTILIDNSVWNVGGGQGNVAWVGGGDYNSFGSGGGTMTIRNGGALNVSSANAGDHSASVYVGDTGGTGALNILSGGAVNVTGQAAGSWYSLGVYIGGDYGHTGTGTMTLDGPGSRLNIASTYTNFAIGAGQGATGNATVSNGAQAVFTNSTDKNGFTNVNVGTAGGNGNLTLSGGGTIAATSAGSAGLSVGQQGSMGTMSVGAGSSAAINGAGQGGGFLAVGTQDGIGNLQVNGGTVSITGATGAGGQIGGTFGGNGGGTGMVSVINGGTLSFGSNANVAYLAVGQNGGTGVLTVSGASSGLSVNGQAGSWVQVGSPFAPSGQGSLTISQGAGMTVQSGAGNANIDVGSDAGSASLAVQTGAKATVSGLQAGLSIGNMKTGSATFGTGTQINVLASAGNAAFNVGMQGGVGTMTVTGGTVQLAASGSGAKTGGANLNIGNGGQGTLTLRQGSSLSLSGLANGSFLAVGTNNGNGSMTVSQSAAALSAGGPILADAGGAVGGGGGGSAGTGTLIVNNGGTLSFAANRNAHLDIGNAGGQGAASVSGPASQITLSGDQGSSMSVGNGGGGALAVSVGGLLSLNGDSTYLGVGVQGGSGYFTADGGQTLLSGNTWANVDIGGGNGFPVAGGKGTATILDGGSLSLSSAKGSAHLGVGQNGGDGSLSVVGQKSLVQLSSATQSGLSVGGSWGPSGSGDIQIRDGGQMQVGSSGNSNVVVGSSTGSASLAVSGAGAILSVAGGGDAGLDIAAGTGSTGSVAVTNGGKLQLNSSNISGFTAFANIGNGGQGLMTVDGGSVNLSGQGYAGMTVGSRGGNGALNAVNGQISVNSQTLDANLSIGDPWNSGGAGNGIATLQSSSLSLTAQNRNANLTIGGAPGGTASLNLISGSTADISGTHANVQVGLGGTAGLRL
;
A
#
# COMPACT_ATOMS: atom_id res chain seq x y z
N MET A 1 -16.61 19.23 84.33
CA MET A 1 -17.23 20.19 83.39
C MET A 1 -16.72 21.59 83.68
N ARG A 2 -16.09 22.25 82.72
CA ARG A 2 -15.82 23.69 82.76
C ARG A 2 -16.34 24.28 81.45
N SER A 3 -17.18 25.31 81.51
CA SER A 3 -17.75 26.02 80.36
C SER A 3 -18.59 25.18 79.39
N GLY A 4 -19.51 24.35 79.89
CA GLY A 4 -20.42 23.56 79.04
C GLY A 4 -19.74 22.41 78.28
N LYS A 5 -18.47 22.13 78.55
CA LYS A 5 -17.70 21.05 77.93
C LYS A 5 -17.45 19.91 78.93
N LEU A 6 -17.78 18.69 78.51
CA LEU A 6 -17.56 17.46 79.25
C LEU A 6 -16.13 16.99 78.95
N PHE A 7 -15.27 16.94 79.97
CA PHE A 7 -13.90 16.45 79.87
C PHE A 7 -13.86 15.06 80.49
N PHE A 8 -13.52 14.05 79.71
CA PHE A 8 -13.25 12.71 80.21
C PHE A 8 -11.73 12.53 80.34
N SER A 9 -11.27 12.18 81.53
CA SER A 9 -9.89 11.78 81.79
C SER A 9 -9.94 10.38 82.39
N PHE A 10 -9.70 9.36 81.57
CA PHE A 10 -9.62 7.98 82.06
C PHE A 10 -8.20 7.73 82.57
N LYS A 11 -8.06 7.30 83.84
CA LYS A 11 -6.79 6.90 84.43
C LYS A 11 -6.61 5.37 84.50
N SER A 12 -7.53 4.58 83.93
CA SER A 12 -7.51 3.12 84.01
C SER A 12 -8.05 2.46 82.73
N ARG A 13 -7.50 1.29 82.38
CA ARG A 13 -7.96 0.44 81.26
C ARG A 13 -9.47 0.17 81.33
N LEU A 14 -10.19 0.50 80.26
CA LEU A 14 -11.53 -0.01 80.01
C LEU A 14 -11.44 -1.46 79.50
N LEU A 15 -12.26 -2.34 80.04
CA LEU A 15 -12.28 -3.77 79.67
C LEU A 15 -12.82 -3.95 78.25
N ALA A 16 -12.31 -4.96 77.54
CA ALA A 16 -12.79 -5.34 76.21
C ALA A 16 -14.31 -5.60 76.23
N GLY A 17 -15.02 -5.06 75.24
CA GLY A 17 -16.49 -5.14 75.14
C GLY A 17 -17.26 -3.91 75.66
N THR A 18 -16.58 -2.82 75.99
CA THR A 18 -17.25 -1.57 76.39
C THR A 18 -17.61 -0.70 75.17
N TYR A 19 -18.89 -0.36 75.01
CA TYR A 19 -19.36 0.59 74.00
C TYR A 19 -19.32 2.01 74.58
N LEU A 20 -18.55 2.91 73.96
CA LEU A 20 -18.57 4.33 74.30
C LEU A 20 -19.29 5.11 73.19
N VAL A 21 -20.52 5.54 73.49
CA VAL A 21 -21.31 6.41 72.62
C VAL A 21 -21.22 7.84 73.15
N LEU A 22 -20.58 8.73 72.40
CA LEU A 22 -20.50 10.16 72.74
C LEU A 22 -21.46 10.95 71.86
N SER A 23 -22.57 11.44 72.41
CA SER A 23 -23.61 12.18 71.69
C SER A 23 -23.47 13.72 71.74
N GLY A 24 -22.25 14.24 71.92
CA GLY A 24 -21.98 15.69 71.96
C GLY A 24 -20.49 16.05 71.72
N THR A 25 -20.13 17.33 71.74
CA THR A 25 -18.74 17.80 71.55
C THR A 25 -17.85 17.32 72.71
N ALA A 26 -16.92 16.42 72.42
CA ALA A 26 -16.02 15.85 73.42
C ALA A 26 -14.56 16.28 73.15
N PHE A 27 -13.90 16.80 74.18
CA PHE A 27 -12.45 17.04 74.16
C PHE A 27 -11.77 15.84 74.84
N LEU A 28 -11.07 15.01 74.06
CA LEU A 28 -10.14 14.02 74.60
C LEU A 28 -8.77 14.67 74.76
N ALA A 29 -8.33 14.86 76.00
CA ALA A 29 -6.99 15.31 76.32
C ALA A 29 -6.34 14.29 77.28
N GLY A 30 -5.19 13.74 76.89
CA GLY A 30 -4.29 13.01 77.80
C GLY A 30 -4.55 11.52 78.03
N ALA A 31 -5.10 10.78 77.06
CA ALA A 31 -5.08 9.32 77.13
C ALA A 31 -3.78 8.78 76.49
N THR A 32 -2.79 8.43 77.31
CA THR A 32 -1.57 7.72 76.88
C THR A 32 -1.75 6.20 76.78
N GLU A 33 -2.94 5.67 77.09
CA GLU A 33 -3.22 4.23 77.03
C GLU A 33 -4.44 3.92 76.15
N ALA A 34 -4.32 2.86 75.35
CA ALA A 34 -5.21 2.48 74.26
C ALA A 34 -6.66 2.17 74.71
N PHE A 35 -7.63 2.64 73.93
CA PHE A 35 -9.04 2.25 74.03
C PHE A 35 -9.27 0.92 73.28
N ALA A 36 -9.94 -0.06 73.92
CA ALA A 36 -10.14 -1.42 73.39
C ALA A 36 -11.64 -1.79 73.22
N GLY A 37 -12.43 -0.92 72.56
CA GLY A 37 -13.85 -1.15 72.26
C GLY A 37 -14.32 -0.41 71.01
N ASP A 38 -15.56 -0.63 70.58
CA ASP A 38 -16.18 0.14 69.48
C ASP A 38 -16.45 1.59 69.96
N LEU A 39 -15.89 2.56 69.24
CA LEU A 39 -16.06 3.99 69.51
C LEU A 39 -17.01 4.59 68.46
N SER A 40 -18.18 5.04 68.89
CA SER A 40 -19.12 5.79 68.06
C SER A 40 -19.25 7.21 68.60
N VAL A 41 -18.87 8.21 67.79
CA VAL A 41 -18.92 9.63 68.16
C VAL A 41 -19.91 10.34 67.26
N GLY A 42 -20.96 10.92 67.85
CA GLY A 42 -21.98 11.71 67.16
C GLY A 42 -21.77 13.23 67.26
N GLY A 43 -20.57 13.69 67.65
CA GLY A 43 -20.23 15.11 67.85
C GLY A 43 -18.79 15.45 67.43
N GLN A 44 -18.41 16.74 67.50
CA GLN A 44 -17.07 17.22 67.11
C GLN A 44 -16.00 16.84 68.15
N VAL A 45 -14.88 16.25 67.69
CA VAL A 45 -13.69 15.96 68.49
C VAL A 45 -12.56 16.88 68.04
N ILE A 46 -12.06 17.73 68.94
CA ILE A 46 -10.93 18.63 68.69
C ILE A 46 -9.75 18.16 69.55
N GLY A 47 -8.74 17.58 68.92
CA GLY A 47 -7.44 17.32 69.55
C GLY A 47 -6.47 18.43 69.17
N ASN A 48 -6.06 19.26 70.13
CA ASN A 48 -4.94 20.19 69.94
C ASN A 48 -3.85 19.80 70.95
N LEU A 49 -2.78 19.18 70.44
CA LEU A 49 -1.65 18.73 71.24
C LEU A 49 -0.35 19.17 70.56
N ASN A 50 0.30 20.17 71.13
CA ASN A 50 1.49 20.84 70.59
C ASN A 50 2.83 20.11 70.87
N GLN A 51 2.82 18.85 71.31
CA GLN A 51 4.04 18.04 71.52
C GLN A 51 3.73 16.57 71.22
N ASP A 52 4.37 16.02 70.19
CA ASP A 52 4.31 14.65 69.65
C ASP A 52 3.44 13.62 70.41
N PRO A 53 2.13 13.52 70.11
CA PRO A 53 1.31 12.42 70.60
C PRO A 53 0.78 11.57 69.44
N PHE A 54 1.04 10.26 69.50
CA PHE A 54 0.28 9.29 68.74
C PHE A 54 -1.14 9.19 69.34
N ILE A 55 -2.18 9.64 68.63
CA ILE A 55 -3.55 9.21 68.94
C ILE A 55 -3.70 7.79 68.40
N THR A 56 -3.29 6.79 69.19
CA THR A 56 -3.47 5.37 68.87
C THR A 56 -4.84 4.91 69.35
N ILE A 57 -5.81 4.81 68.43
CA ILE A 57 -7.09 4.16 68.71
C ILE A 57 -6.92 2.65 68.48
N GLY A 58 -6.82 1.87 69.55
CA GLY A 58 -6.83 0.40 69.53
C GLY A 58 -5.51 -0.25 69.09
N GLN A 59 -4.71 -0.71 70.06
CA GLN A 59 -3.83 -1.86 69.84
C GLN A 59 -4.65 -3.09 70.23
N SER A 60 -4.90 -4.02 69.29
CA SER A 60 -5.54 -5.33 69.52
C SER A 60 -7.08 -5.38 69.74
N VAL A 61 -7.89 -4.90 68.78
CA VAL A 61 -9.33 -5.29 68.72
C VAL A 61 -9.82 -5.41 67.28
N ASN A 62 -10.58 -6.48 66.98
CA ASN A 62 -11.49 -6.56 65.83
C ASN A 62 -12.63 -5.56 66.03
N GLY A 63 -12.45 -4.31 65.63
CA GLY A 63 -13.41 -3.24 65.85
C GLY A 63 -13.68 -2.42 64.59
N SER A 64 -14.87 -1.84 64.51
CA SER A 64 -15.23 -0.90 63.45
C SER A 64 -15.18 0.53 63.98
N VAL A 65 -14.55 1.45 63.24
CA VAL A 65 -14.58 2.88 63.58
C VAL A 65 -15.60 3.55 62.66
N SER A 66 -16.71 4.01 63.25
CA SER A 66 -17.80 4.68 62.53
C SER A 66 -18.06 6.07 63.12
N LEU A 67 -17.96 7.09 62.27
CA LEU A 67 -18.35 8.46 62.59
C LEU A 67 -19.61 8.78 61.78
N ALA A 68 -20.69 9.10 62.48
CA ALA A 68 -21.98 9.39 61.89
C ALA A 68 -22.44 10.82 62.24
N ASN A 69 -23.13 11.47 61.29
CA ASN A 69 -23.92 12.69 61.46
C ASN A 69 -23.12 13.96 61.85
N GLY A 70 -22.43 14.56 60.87
CA GLY A 70 -21.92 15.94 60.97
C GLY A 70 -20.73 16.13 61.91
N ALA A 71 -20.10 15.05 62.36
CA ALA A 71 -18.89 15.11 63.17
C ALA A 71 -17.70 15.56 62.31
N SER A 72 -16.88 16.47 62.83
CA SER A 72 -15.56 16.78 62.26
C SER A 72 -14.48 16.35 63.24
N VAL A 73 -13.45 15.65 62.77
CA VAL A 73 -12.22 15.44 63.54
C VAL A 73 -11.10 16.14 62.80
N THR A 74 -10.40 17.02 63.51
CA THR A 74 -9.19 17.67 63.02
C THR A 74 -8.05 17.20 63.89
N ASN A 75 -7.09 16.49 63.30
CA ASN A 75 -5.83 16.12 63.96
C ASN A 75 -4.69 16.92 63.33
N THR A 76 -3.87 17.55 64.18
CA THR A 76 -2.70 18.34 63.81
C THR A 76 -1.37 17.56 63.88
N GLY A 77 -1.39 16.27 64.21
CA GLY A 77 -0.22 15.38 64.24
C GLY A 77 -0.46 14.05 63.49
N ASN A 78 0.52 13.14 63.55
CA ASN A 78 0.41 11.82 62.91
C ASN A 78 -0.76 11.03 63.51
N LEU A 79 -1.81 10.81 62.71
CA LEU A 79 -2.94 9.99 63.08
C LEU A 79 -2.71 8.54 62.65
N THR A 80 -2.03 7.76 63.49
CA THR A 80 -1.98 6.31 63.31
C THR A 80 -3.26 5.70 63.88
N LEU A 81 -4.26 5.42 63.04
CA LEU A 81 -5.48 4.71 63.43
C LEU A 81 -5.18 3.22 63.64
N GLY A 82 -4.55 2.91 64.76
CA GLY A 82 -4.51 1.57 65.32
C GLY A 82 -3.74 0.56 64.48
N GLN A 83 -2.74 -0.07 65.11
CA GLN A 83 -2.30 -1.40 64.72
C GLN A 83 -3.48 -2.36 65.03
N ILE A 84 -4.49 -2.36 64.15
CA ILE A 84 -5.55 -3.35 64.17
C ILE A 84 -4.81 -4.66 63.91
N ALA A 85 -4.81 -5.57 64.89
CA ALA A 85 -4.29 -6.92 64.76
C ALA A 85 -4.75 -7.52 63.40
N PRO A 86 -4.03 -8.48 62.79
CA PRO A 86 -4.16 -8.90 61.38
C PRO A 86 -5.54 -9.33 60.83
N ALA A 87 -6.64 -9.11 61.56
CA ALA A 87 -8.01 -9.30 61.15
C ALA A 87 -8.69 -7.97 60.72
N GLN A 88 -9.10 -7.93 59.44
CA GLN A 88 -10.16 -7.13 58.80
C GLN A 88 -10.62 -5.84 59.52
N GLY A 89 -9.82 -4.76 59.46
CA GLY A 89 -10.23 -3.44 59.97
C GLY A 89 -11.21 -2.73 59.04
N THR A 90 -12.27 -2.10 59.56
CA THR A 90 -13.22 -1.28 58.76
C THR A 90 -13.33 0.15 59.29
N ILE A 91 -13.15 1.15 58.41
CA ILE A 91 -13.41 2.57 58.69
C ILE A 91 -14.62 3.04 57.88
N LEU A 92 -15.57 3.71 58.54
CA LEU A 92 -16.71 4.37 57.89
C LEU A 92 -16.72 5.87 58.23
N ILE A 93 -16.65 6.71 57.19
CA ILE A 93 -16.83 8.16 57.27
C ILE A 93 -18.14 8.51 56.57
N ASP A 94 -19.19 8.80 57.35
CA ASP A 94 -20.53 9.03 56.83
C ASP A 94 -21.00 10.45 57.18
N ASN A 95 -21.22 11.28 56.16
CA ASN A 95 -21.66 12.68 56.30
C ASN A 95 -20.81 13.48 57.33
N SER A 96 -19.49 13.24 57.32
CA SER A 96 -18.53 13.72 58.32
C SER A 96 -17.21 14.10 57.64
N VAL A 97 -16.46 15.07 58.16
CA VAL A 97 -15.18 15.51 57.57
C VAL A 97 -14.01 15.18 58.52
N TRP A 98 -13.04 14.45 58.00
CA TRP A 98 -11.77 14.16 58.65
C TRP A 98 -10.65 14.98 58.04
N ASN A 99 -9.99 15.79 58.85
CA ASN A 99 -8.79 16.52 58.46
C ASN A 99 -7.59 15.92 59.21
N VAL A 100 -6.68 15.31 58.46
CA VAL A 100 -5.39 14.81 58.92
C VAL A 100 -4.32 15.77 58.35
N GLY A 101 -3.73 16.61 59.19
CA GLY A 101 -2.69 17.55 58.76
C GLY A 101 -1.75 17.93 59.92
N GLY A 102 -0.71 18.72 59.67
CA GLY A 102 -0.05 19.51 60.73
C GLY A 102 1.32 19.07 61.28
N GLY A 103 1.87 17.88 60.95
CA GLY A 103 3.21 17.45 61.43
C GLY A 103 4.08 16.75 60.38
N GLN A 104 5.31 16.37 60.77
CA GLN A 104 6.19 15.51 59.97
C GLN A 104 5.60 14.10 59.84
N GLY A 105 5.10 13.74 58.65
CA GLY A 105 4.72 12.36 58.29
C GLY A 105 3.27 11.95 58.52
N ASN A 106 2.34 12.72 57.98
CA ASN A 106 0.91 12.42 58.08
C ASN A 106 0.53 11.21 57.20
N VAL A 107 0.33 10.06 57.83
CA VAL A 107 -0.11 8.85 57.15
C VAL A 107 -1.39 8.30 57.77
N ALA A 108 -2.43 8.10 56.97
CA ALA A 108 -3.64 7.39 57.39
C ALA A 108 -3.51 5.91 57.02
N TRP A 109 -3.33 5.03 58.01
CA TRP A 109 -3.24 3.58 57.81
C TRP A 109 -4.55 2.87 58.17
N VAL A 110 -4.95 1.89 57.35
CA VAL A 110 -6.08 0.98 57.61
C VAL A 110 -5.64 -0.46 57.36
N GLY A 111 -5.35 -1.21 58.43
CA GLY A 111 -5.14 -2.66 58.38
C GLY A 111 -3.79 -3.13 57.84
N GLY A 112 -2.67 -2.72 58.47
CA GLY A 112 -1.32 -3.24 58.18
C GLY A 112 -0.42 -3.21 59.42
N GLY A 113 0.57 -4.10 59.48
CA GLY A 113 1.61 -4.08 60.52
C GLY A 113 2.54 -2.87 60.37
N ASP A 114 3.41 -2.60 61.36
CA ASP A 114 4.47 -1.60 61.21
C ASP A 114 5.27 -1.87 59.93
N TYR A 115 5.90 -0.84 59.34
CA TYR A 115 6.76 -0.91 58.13
C TYR A 115 7.83 -2.04 58.17
N ASN A 116 8.06 -2.66 59.33
CA ASN A 116 8.98 -3.76 59.59
C ASN A 116 8.32 -5.10 60.02
N SER A 117 6.99 -5.22 60.06
CA SER A 117 6.27 -6.42 60.52
C SER A 117 5.30 -6.95 59.46
N PHE A 118 5.64 -8.11 58.89
CA PHE A 118 5.00 -8.78 57.74
C PHE A 118 3.59 -9.37 58.01
N GLY A 119 2.66 -8.60 58.58
CA GLY A 119 1.28 -9.06 58.82
C GLY A 119 0.36 -8.84 57.61
N SER A 120 -0.19 -9.91 57.03
CA SER A 120 -1.13 -9.90 55.89
C SER A 120 -2.59 -9.58 56.27
N GLY A 121 -2.82 -8.46 56.96
CA GLY A 121 -4.16 -8.03 57.37
C GLY A 121 -5.00 -7.42 56.24
N GLY A 122 -6.30 -7.69 56.21
CA GLY A 122 -7.24 -6.99 55.32
C GLY A 122 -7.78 -5.68 55.92
N GLY A 123 -8.16 -4.71 55.10
CA GLY A 123 -8.70 -3.42 55.53
C GLY A 123 -9.73 -2.86 54.55
N THR A 124 -10.83 -2.28 55.06
CA THR A 124 -11.84 -1.59 54.26
C THR A 124 -12.05 -0.17 54.78
N MET A 125 -12.01 0.83 53.90
CA MET A 125 -12.39 2.22 54.18
C MET A 125 -13.59 2.58 53.31
N THR A 126 -14.68 3.05 53.91
CA THR A 126 -15.87 3.54 53.19
C THR A 126 -16.15 4.99 53.58
N ILE A 127 -16.33 5.86 52.58
CA ILE A 127 -16.60 7.28 52.73
C ILE A 127 -17.86 7.58 51.91
N ARG A 128 -18.91 8.09 52.56
CA ARG A 128 -20.20 8.25 51.87
C ARG A 128 -21.03 9.44 52.33
N ASN A 129 -22.09 9.73 51.56
CA ASN A 129 -23.12 10.74 51.85
C ASN A 129 -22.53 12.12 52.15
N GLY A 130 -21.60 12.60 51.33
CA GLY A 130 -20.93 13.89 51.52
C GLY A 130 -19.80 13.89 52.57
N GLY A 131 -19.46 12.74 53.16
CA GLY A 131 -18.29 12.62 54.03
C GLY A 131 -16.98 12.88 53.30
N ALA A 132 -15.96 13.38 53.99
CA ALA A 132 -14.66 13.69 53.39
C ALA A 132 -13.47 13.27 54.27
N LEU A 133 -12.40 12.77 53.65
CA LEU A 133 -11.09 12.56 54.26
C LEU A 133 -10.07 13.48 53.58
N ASN A 134 -9.57 14.47 54.30
CA ASN A 134 -8.55 15.41 53.85
C ASN A 134 -7.22 15.09 54.54
N VAL A 135 -6.24 14.60 53.79
CA VAL A 135 -4.87 14.34 54.27
C VAL A 135 -3.95 15.39 53.67
N SER A 136 -3.27 16.17 54.50
CA SER A 136 -2.38 17.24 54.03
C SER A 136 -1.01 17.18 54.69
N SER A 137 0.06 17.45 53.93
CA SER A 137 1.41 17.67 54.48
C SER A 137 1.89 19.06 54.08
N ALA A 138 2.24 19.88 55.08
CA ALA A 138 2.71 21.26 54.89
C ALA A 138 4.24 21.37 54.79
N ASN A 139 4.98 20.32 55.16
CA ASN A 139 6.45 20.33 55.19
C ASN A 139 7.01 19.59 53.99
N ALA A 140 7.96 20.24 53.31
CA ALA A 140 8.68 19.65 52.19
C ALA A 140 9.68 18.54 52.62
N GLY A 141 10.01 18.41 53.91
CA GLY A 141 11.00 17.43 54.41
C GLY A 141 10.44 16.01 54.56
N ASP A 142 11.22 15.02 54.06
CA ASP A 142 11.23 13.55 54.18
C ASP A 142 9.93 12.72 54.33
N HIS A 143 8.75 13.29 54.55
CA HIS A 143 7.55 12.52 54.78
C HIS A 143 6.31 13.03 54.02
N SER A 144 5.78 12.10 53.22
CA SER A 144 4.64 12.24 52.33
C SER A 144 3.30 12.14 53.08
N ALA A 145 2.31 12.94 52.66
CA ALA A 145 0.91 12.68 53.00
C ALA A 145 0.41 11.46 52.19
N SER A 146 0.05 10.38 52.89
CA SER A 146 -0.37 9.12 52.23
C SER A 146 -1.54 8.45 52.94
N VAL A 147 -2.33 7.68 52.19
CA VAL A 147 -3.41 6.82 52.70
C VAL A 147 -3.10 5.38 52.32
N TYR A 148 -3.10 4.47 53.29
CA TYR A 148 -2.81 3.06 53.11
C TYR A 148 -4.02 2.22 53.54
N VAL A 149 -4.47 1.30 52.70
CA VAL A 149 -5.58 0.39 52.96
C VAL A 149 -5.14 -1.04 52.63
N GLY A 150 -4.75 -1.83 53.63
CA GLY A 150 -4.30 -3.22 53.43
C GLY A 150 -2.93 -3.39 52.76
N ASP A 151 -1.94 -2.58 53.13
CA ASP A 151 -0.68 -2.36 52.37
C ASP A 151 0.38 -3.49 52.40
N THR A 152 0.29 -4.45 53.34
CA THR A 152 1.36 -5.45 53.57
C THR A 152 0.90 -6.89 53.33
N GLY A 153 0.60 -7.30 52.09
CA GLY A 153 0.19 -8.69 51.83
C GLY A 153 -1.32 -8.95 51.80
N GLY A 154 -2.13 -7.92 52.09
CA GLY A 154 -3.54 -8.05 52.48
C GLY A 154 -4.57 -7.74 51.38
N THR A 155 -5.85 -7.90 51.74
CA THR A 155 -6.97 -7.42 50.91
C THR A 155 -7.38 -6.02 51.36
N GLY A 156 -7.17 -5.01 50.53
CA GLY A 156 -7.56 -3.62 50.76
C GLY A 156 -8.82 -3.23 49.97
N ALA A 157 -9.73 -2.45 50.57
CA ALA A 157 -10.91 -1.92 49.89
C ALA A 157 -11.15 -0.44 50.23
N LEU A 158 -11.16 0.45 49.24
CA LEU A 158 -11.56 1.86 49.39
C LEU A 158 -12.85 2.13 48.63
N ASN A 159 -13.92 2.45 49.34
CA ASN A 159 -15.23 2.78 48.76
C ASN A 159 -15.55 4.27 49.01
N ILE A 160 -15.69 5.07 47.96
CA ILE A 160 -16.11 6.47 48.01
C ILE A 160 -17.44 6.59 47.28
N LEU A 161 -18.53 6.74 48.03
CA LEU A 161 -19.89 6.56 47.52
C LEU A 161 -20.74 7.82 47.75
N SER A 162 -21.75 8.05 46.91
CA SER A 162 -22.82 9.03 47.19
C SER A 162 -22.33 10.42 47.64
N GLY A 163 -21.38 11.00 46.92
CA GLY A 163 -20.84 12.34 47.22
C GLY A 163 -19.67 12.36 48.21
N GLY A 164 -19.16 11.20 48.64
CA GLY A 164 -17.99 11.11 49.50
C GLY A 164 -16.71 11.68 48.86
N ALA A 165 -15.73 12.11 49.65
CA ALA A 165 -14.48 12.66 49.13
C ALA A 165 -13.22 12.16 49.86
N VAL A 166 -12.13 11.97 49.12
CA VAL A 166 -10.77 11.84 49.65
C VAL A 166 -9.92 12.91 48.98
N ASN A 167 -9.28 13.78 49.75
CA ASN A 167 -8.35 14.79 49.26
C ASN A 167 -6.98 14.58 49.92
N VAL A 168 -5.95 14.28 49.15
CA VAL A 168 -4.56 14.14 49.62
C VAL A 168 -3.73 15.25 48.99
N THR A 169 -3.15 16.14 49.78
CA THR A 169 -2.37 17.28 49.28
C THR A 169 -1.02 17.38 49.99
N GLY A 170 0.08 17.53 49.27
CA GLY A 170 1.36 17.84 49.93
C GLY A 170 2.52 18.13 48.99
N GLN A 171 3.64 18.56 49.56
CA GLN A 171 4.89 18.77 48.84
C GLN A 171 5.92 17.74 49.30
N ALA A 172 6.37 16.86 48.41
CA ALA A 172 7.55 16.02 48.66
C ALA A 172 8.80 16.69 48.07
N ALA A 173 9.90 16.77 48.83
CA ALA A 173 11.18 17.31 48.36
C ALA A 173 12.13 16.28 47.73
N GLY A 174 11.67 15.10 47.32
CA GLY A 174 12.54 14.10 46.72
C GLY A 174 11.83 13.01 45.92
N SER A 175 12.54 12.43 44.95
CA SER A 175 12.01 11.46 43.98
C SER A 175 11.60 10.09 44.56
N TRP A 176 12.04 9.77 45.78
CA TRP A 176 11.83 8.45 46.40
C TRP A 176 10.61 8.38 47.31
N TYR A 177 10.12 9.52 47.80
CA TYR A 177 8.96 9.59 48.67
C TYR A 177 7.76 10.08 47.87
N SER A 178 6.94 9.15 47.39
CA SER A 178 5.72 9.50 46.67
C SER A 178 4.56 9.71 47.64
N LEU A 179 3.82 10.82 47.47
CA LEU A 179 2.52 10.99 48.11
C LEU A 179 1.51 10.14 47.37
N GLY A 180 0.70 9.38 48.11
CA GLY A 180 -0.17 8.42 47.47
C GLY A 180 -1.28 7.81 48.29
N VAL A 181 -2.21 7.21 47.57
CA VAL A 181 -3.15 6.24 48.14
C VAL A 181 -2.72 4.86 47.65
N TYR A 182 -2.47 3.96 48.59
CA TYR A 182 -2.02 2.59 48.36
C TYR A 182 -3.07 1.63 48.91
N ILE A 183 -3.57 0.73 48.06
CA ILE A 183 -4.67 -0.19 48.41
C ILE A 183 -4.25 -1.61 48.08
N GLY A 184 -4.11 -2.49 49.08
CA GLY A 184 -3.89 -3.91 48.87
C GLY A 184 -2.49 -4.30 48.39
N GLY A 185 -1.43 -3.61 48.85
CA GLY A 185 -0.02 -3.97 48.60
C GLY A 185 0.84 -2.82 48.06
N ASP A 186 1.98 -2.56 48.71
CA ASP A 186 3.07 -1.68 48.21
C ASP A 186 4.07 -2.43 47.31
N TYR A 187 5.12 -1.74 46.86
CA TYR A 187 6.18 -2.31 46.01
C TYR A 187 6.98 -3.40 46.74
N GLY A 188 6.56 -4.65 46.56
CA GLY A 188 7.27 -5.84 47.09
C GLY A 188 6.36 -6.85 47.78
N HIS A 189 5.07 -6.55 47.91
CA HIS A 189 4.11 -7.42 48.59
C HIS A 189 3.01 -7.95 47.65
N THR A 190 2.61 -9.20 47.82
CA THR A 190 1.40 -9.73 47.16
C THR A 190 0.16 -9.07 47.79
N GLY A 191 -1.01 -9.10 47.16
CA GLY A 191 -2.21 -8.53 47.78
C GLY A 191 -3.36 -8.36 46.79
N THR A 192 -4.52 -7.98 47.30
CA THR A 192 -5.68 -7.63 46.45
C THR A 192 -6.20 -6.27 46.85
N GLY A 193 -6.07 -5.28 45.98
CA GLY A 193 -6.63 -3.95 46.17
C GLY A 193 -7.94 -3.78 45.42
N THR A 194 -8.93 -3.19 46.06
CA THR A 194 -10.21 -2.81 45.43
C THR A 194 -10.52 -1.34 45.71
N MET A 195 -10.90 -0.59 44.69
CA MET A 195 -11.39 0.78 44.82
C MET A 195 -12.72 0.93 44.09
N THR A 196 -13.71 1.51 44.75
CA THR A 196 -15.00 1.87 44.18
C THR A 196 -15.27 3.35 44.40
N LEU A 197 -15.36 4.13 43.33
CA LEU A 197 -15.86 5.51 43.34
C LEU A 197 -17.21 5.53 42.63
N ASP A 198 -18.28 5.83 43.35
CA ASP A 198 -19.63 5.74 42.78
C ASP A 198 -20.53 6.90 43.17
N GLY A 199 -21.23 7.45 42.18
CA GLY A 199 -22.25 8.48 42.32
C GLY A 199 -21.72 9.92 42.11
N PRO A 200 -22.62 10.84 41.72
CA PRO A 200 -22.25 12.22 41.45
C PRO A 200 -21.71 12.89 42.71
N GLY A 201 -20.61 13.62 42.55
CA GLY A 201 -19.92 14.29 43.66
C GLY A 201 -18.92 13.41 44.43
N SER A 202 -18.90 12.09 44.20
CA SER A 202 -17.88 11.22 44.77
C SER A 202 -16.51 11.55 44.17
N ARG A 203 -15.51 11.87 45.01
CA ARG A 203 -14.22 12.42 44.56
C ARG A 203 -13.02 11.78 45.24
N LEU A 204 -12.00 11.42 44.46
CA LEU A 204 -10.64 11.21 44.93
C LEU A 204 -9.75 12.28 44.31
N ASN A 205 -9.07 13.08 45.12
CA ASN A 205 -8.19 14.13 44.66
C ASN A 205 -6.81 13.94 45.31
N ILE A 206 -5.76 13.79 44.51
CA ILE A 206 -4.38 13.72 44.99
C ILE A 206 -3.57 14.80 44.30
N ALA A 207 -2.98 15.72 45.07
CA ALA A 207 -2.16 16.80 44.56
C ALA A 207 -0.77 16.83 45.21
N SER A 208 0.29 16.58 44.43
CA SER A 208 1.67 16.53 44.91
C SER A 208 2.72 16.73 43.81
N THR A 209 3.92 17.19 44.18
CA THR A 209 5.14 17.20 43.34
C THR A 209 5.54 15.82 42.81
N TYR A 210 5.22 14.77 43.55
CA TYR A 210 5.36 13.37 43.13
C TYR A 210 4.10 12.64 43.58
N THR A 211 3.20 12.39 42.63
CA THR A 211 1.92 11.73 42.88
C THR A 211 2.02 10.28 42.42
N ASN A 212 1.81 9.35 43.34
CA ASN A 212 1.70 7.92 43.02
C ASN A 212 0.40 7.38 43.61
N PHE A 213 -0.43 6.79 42.78
CA PHE A 213 -1.65 6.11 43.20
C PHE A 213 -1.52 4.65 42.83
N ALA A 214 -1.78 3.76 43.78
CA ALA A 214 -1.50 2.34 43.63
C ALA A 214 -2.65 1.49 44.20
N ILE A 215 -3.20 0.60 43.38
CA ILE A 215 -4.14 -0.43 43.79
C ILE A 215 -3.52 -1.77 43.42
N GLY A 216 -3.16 -2.59 44.41
CA GLY A 216 -2.47 -3.85 44.21
C GLY A 216 -1.16 -3.67 43.46
N ALA A 217 -0.24 -2.85 43.98
CA ALA A 217 0.96 -2.47 43.22
C ALA A 217 2.14 -3.45 43.35
N GLY A 218 2.12 -4.33 44.34
CA GLY A 218 3.23 -5.24 44.60
C GLY A 218 3.21 -6.53 43.79
N GLN A 219 4.28 -7.32 43.93
CA GLN A 219 4.53 -8.42 43.01
C GLN A 219 3.41 -9.47 43.06
N GLY A 220 2.78 -9.74 41.91
CA GLY A 220 1.64 -10.65 41.81
C GLY A 220 0.33 -10.13 42.42
N ALA A 221 0.25 -8.86 42.85
CA ALA A 221 -0.95 -8.29 43.47
C ALA A 221 -2.05 -7.93 42.45
N THR A 222 -3.30 -8.24 42.78
CA THR A 222 -4.45 -7.91 41.92
C THR A 222 -5.03 -6.56 42.30
N GLY A 223 -5.12 -5.63 41.35
CA GLY A 223 -5.79 -4.34 41.54
C GLY A 223 -7.10 -4.26 40.78
N ASN A 224 -8.18 -3.86 41.45
CA ASN A 224 -9.47 -3.58 40.81
C ASN A 224 -9.94 -2.17 41.15
N ALA A 225 -10.28 -1.37 40.14
CA ALA A 225 -10.72 0.00 40.29
C ALA A 225 -12.00 0.23 39.47
N THR A 226 -13.04 0.78 40.10
CA THR A 226 -14.27 1.20 39.42
C THR A 226 -14.55 2.67 39.71
N VAL A 227 -14.78 3.48 38.68
CA VAL A 227 -15.24 4.86 38.79
C VAL A 227 -16.52 5.02 37.97
N SER A 228 -17.65 5.23 38.63
CA SER A 228 -18.98 5.16 38.00
C SER A 228 -19.88 6.35 38.34
N ASN A 229 -20.95 6.49 37.55
CA ASN A 229 -22.10 7.37 37.84
C ASN A 229 -21.71 8.83 38.15
N GLY A 230 -20.80 9.41 37.37
CA GLY A 230 -20.34 10.79 37.51
C GLY A 230 -19.28 11.04 38.58
N ALA A 231 -18.74 9.99 39.21
CA ALA A 231 -17.64 10.11 40.16
C ALA A 231 -16.31 10.54 39.48
N GLN A 232 -15.40 11.14 40.24
CA GLN A 232 -14.16 11.72 39.71
C GLN A 232 -12.93 11.31 40.52
N ALA A 233 -11.88 10.82 39.85
CA ALA A 233 -10.55 10.67 40.44
C ALA A 233 -9.55 11.59 39.71
N VAL A 234 -8.98 12.54 40.43
CA VAL A 234 -8.11 13.59 39.92
C VAL A 234 -6.75 13.49 40.60
N PHE A 235 -5.70 13.41 39.80
CA PHE A 235 -4.31 13.34 40.22
C PHE A 235 -3.56 14.50 39.57
N THR A 236 -2.98 15.40 40.38
CA THR A 236 -2.37 16.63 39.88
C THR A 236 -0.97 16.83 40.43
N ASN A 237 -0.03 17.13 39.55
CA ASN A 237 1.30 17.61 39.87
C ASN A 237 1.54 18.95 39.16
N SER A 238 1.67 20.02 39.93
CA SER A 238 1.53 21.37 39.39
C SER A 238 2.85 22.13 39.18
N THR A 239 3.98 21.67 39.72
CA THR A 239 5.16 22.56 39.85
C THR A 239 6.49 22.01 39.32
N ASP A 240 6.73 20.71 39.32
CA ASP A 240 8.03 20.15 38.94
C ASP A 240 8.00 19.51 37.53
N LYS A 241 8.87 19.99 36.64
CA LYS A 241 9.06 19.41 35.29
C LYS A 241 9.68 18.01 35.31
N ASN A 242 10.32 17.65 36.43
CA ASN A 242 10.85 16.31 36.70
C ASN A 242 9.89 15.47 37.56
N GLY A 243 8.78 16.07 38.01
CA GLY A 243 7.76 15.38 38.78
C GLY A 243 7.02 14.33 37.96
N PHE A 244 6.41 13.36 38.63
CA PHE A 244 5.54 12.38 37.97
C PHE A 244 4.18 12.29 38.66
N THR A 245 3.18 11.89 37.89
CA THR A 245 1.85 11.49 38.36
C THR A 245 1.55 10.12 37.79
N ASN A 246 1.63 9.07 38.61
CA ASN A 246 1.39 7.69 38.16
C ASN A 246 0.15 7.13 38.85
N VAL A 247 -0.74 6.53 38.06
CA VAL A 247 -1.90 5.78 38.52
C VAL A 247 -1.66 4.32 38.15
N ASN A 248 -1.57 3.44 39.13
CA ASN A 248 -1.16 2.04 39.00
C ASN A 248 -2.28 1.13 39.53
N VAL A 249 -2.76 0.21 38.69
CA VAL A 249 -3.78 -0.79 39.05
C VAL A 249 -3.27 -2.17 38.68
N GLY A 250 -2.95 -3.01 39.66
CA GLY A 250 -2.35 -4.32 39.45
C GLY A 250 -0.97 -4.22 38.81
N THR A 251 0.05 -3.77 39.54
CA THR A 251 1.41 -3.64 38.98
C THR A 251 2.35 -4.73 39.50
N ALA A 252 3.57 -4.79 38.95
CA ALA A 252 4.62 -5.74 39.34
C ALA A 252 4.31 -7.24 39.13
N GLY A 253 3.57 -7.60 38.09
CA GLY A 253 3.28 -9.00 37.74
C GLY A 253 1.94 -9.51 38.27
N GLY A 254 1.13 -8.64 38.88
CA GLY A 254 -0.25 -8.95 39.25
C GLY A 254 -1.31 -8.29 38.34
N ASN A 255 -2.53 -8.81 38.34
CA ASN A 255 -3.57 -8.44 37.38
C ASN A 255 -4.22 -7.09 37.72
N GLY A 256 -4.41 -6.23 36.72
CA GLY A 256 -5.07 -4.93 36.87
C GLY A 256 -6.40 -4.88 36.13
N ASN A 257 -7.46 -4.42 36.79
CA ASN A 257 -8.74 -4.12 36.17
C ASN A 257 -9.20 -2.70 36.52
N LEU A 258 -9.39 -1.85 35.51
CA LEU A 258 -9.92 -0.50 35.65
C LEU A 258 -11.19 -0.34 34.82
N THR A 259 -12.30 0.02 35.46
CA THR A 259 -13.60 0.26 34.81
C THR A 259 -14.07 1.68 35.06
N LEU A 260 -14.35 2.42 33.98
CA LEU A 260 -15.00 3.73 34.00
C LEU A 260 -16.37 3.61 33.35
N SER A 261 -17.45 3.97 34.04
CA SER A 261 -18.82 3.85 33.49
C SER A 261 -19.75 4.98 33.96
N GLY A 262 -20.89 5.16 33.29
CA GLY A 262 -21.93 6.10 33.73
C GLY A 262 -21.45 7.54 33.93
N GLY A 263 -20.50 8.03 33.12
CA GLY A 263 -19.94 9.38 33.28
C GLY A 263 -18.79 9.50 34.30
N GLY A 264 -18.29 8.39 34.84
CA GLY A 264 -17.10 8.39 35.70
C GLY A 264 -15.85 8.89 34.98
N THR A 265 -15.01 9.66 35.68
CA THR A 265 -13.82 10.31 35.10
C THR A 265 -12.53 10.06 35.89
N ILE A 266 -11.43 9.76 35.20
CA ILE A 266 -10.07 9.80 35.73
C ILE A 266 -9.28 10.90 35.02
N ALA A 267 -8.59 11.75 35.78
CA ALA A 267 -7.69 12.77 35.25
C ALA A 267 -6.33 12.71 35.95
N ALA A 268 -5.25 12.50 35.21
CA ALA A 268 -3.87 12.55 35.68
C ALA A 268 -3.13 13.68 34.95
N THR A 269 -2.79 14.75 35.66
CA THR A 269 -2.11 15.93 35.10
C THR A 269 -0.80 16.17 35.81
N SER A 270 0.28 16.41 35.07
CA SER A 270 1.61 16.63 35.62
C SER A 270 2.38 17.69 34.84
N ALA A 271 3.07 18.58 35.56
CA ALA A 271 4.10 19.46 34.99
C ALA A 271 5.29 18.68 34.43
N GLY A 272 5.52 17.45 34.92
CA GLY A 272 6.50 16.50 34.43
C GLY A 272 5.85 15.37 33.61
N SER A 273 5.97 14.13 34.05
CA SER A 273 5.32 12.98 33.40
C SER A 273 3.97 12.63 34.04
N ALA A 274 3.02 12.16 33.24
CA ALA A 274 1.74 11.64 33.71
C ALA A 274 1.49 10.26 33.12
N GLY A 275 1.09 9.30 33.95
CA GLY A 275 1.00 7.89 33.60
C GLY A 275 -0.23 7.22 34.18
N LEU A 276 -0.85 6.34 33.38
CA LEU A 276 -1.83 5.37 33.84
C LEU A 276 -1.38 3.97 33.44
N SER A 277 -1.33 3.06 34.40
CA SER A 277 -0.84 1.70 34.24
C SER A 277 -1.83 0.70 34.82
N VAL A 278 -2.22 -0.29 34.01
CA VAL A 278 -3.15 -1.34 34.39
C VAL A 278 -2.55 -2.69 34.00
N GLY A 279 -2.11 -3.52 34.96
CA GLY A 279 -1.42 -4.78 34.65
C GLY A 279 -0.03 -4.55 34.04
N GLN A 280 1.03 -4.39 34.86
CA GLN A 280 2.42 -4.30 34.36
C GLN A 280 3.25 -5.54 34.74
N GLN A 281 4.36 -5.76 34.01
CA GLN A 281 5.39 -6.78 34.30
C GLN A 281 4.92 -8.24 34.09
N GLY A 282 4.29 -8.54 32.95
CA GLY A 282 3.89 -9.90 32.58
C GLY A 282 2.47 -10.27 32.96
N SER A 283 1.73 -9.36 33.55
CA SER A 283 0.36 -9.61 34.02
C SER A 283 -0.73 -9.20 33.05
N MET A 284 -1.97 -9.59 33.37
CA MET A 284 -3.14 -9.17 32.62
C MET A 284 -3.58 -7.78 33.07
N GLY A 285 -3.73 -6.86 32.11
CA GLY A 285 -4.32 -5.55 32.32
C GLY A 285 -5.61 -5.41 31.53
N THR A 286 -6.71 -5.05 32.18
CA THR A 286 -7.98 -4.71 31.51
C THR A 286 -8.43 -3.32 31.89
N MET A 287 -8.59 -2.44 30.89
CA MET A 287 -9.16 -1.11 31.05
C MET A 287 -10.42 -1.00 30.19
N SER A 288 -11.55 -0.63 30.80
CA SER A 288 -12.81 -0.40 30.10
C SER A 288 -13.33 1.02 30.38
N VAL A 289 -13.63 1.78 29.33
CA VAL A 289 -14.18 3.13 29.41
C VAL A 289 -15.49 3.18 28.64
N GLY A 290 -16.60 3.16 29.39
CA GLY A 290 -17.97 3.12 28.88
C GLY A 290 -18.51 4.49 28.46
N ALA A 291 -19.78 4.49 28.03
CA ALA A 291 -20.43 5.67 27.47
C ALA A 291 -20.44 6.86 28.44
N GLY A 292 -20.03 8.03 27.94
CA GLY A 292 -19.96 9.28 28.70
C GLY A 292 -18.81 9.36 29.71
N SER A 293 -18.08 8.28 29.96
CA SER A 293 -16.91 8.25 30.85
C SER A 293 -15.65 8.76 30.16
N SER A 294 -14.68 9.24 30.94
CA SER A 294 -13.42 9.75 30.40
C SER A 294 -12.17 9.41 31.21
N ALA A 295 -11.05 9.16 30.53
CA ALA A 295 -9.72 9.09 31.10
C ALA A 295 -8.82 10.14 30.40
N ALA A 296 -8.31 11.11 31.15
CA ALA A 296 -7.45 12.17 30.63
C ALA A 296 -6.06 12.11 31.30
N ILE A 297 -5.01 12.01 30.50
CA ILE A 297 -3.61 11.96 30.96
C ILE A 297 -2.85 13.10 30.28
N ASN A 298 -2.29 14.01 31.05
CA ASN A 298 -1.62 15.21 30.54
C ASN A 298 -0.24 15.40 31.20
N GLY A 299 0.84 15.10 30.49
CA GLY A 299 2.22 15.25 30.96
C GLY A 299 2.97 16.36 30.22
N ALA A 300 3.16 17.52 30.84
CA ALA A 300 3.75 18.70 30.21
C ALA A 300 5.29 18.74 30.20
N GLY A 301 5.98 17.84 30.90
CA GLY A 301 7.44 17.83 31.03
C GLY A 301 8.10 16.68 30.29
N GLN A 302 9.33 16.33 30.66
CA GLN A 302 10.21 15.50 29.82
C GLN A 302 9.74 14.06 29.59
N GLY A 303 9.02 13.47 30.55
CA GLY A 303 8.52 12.10 30.40
C GLY A 303 7.19 11.98 29.63
N GLY A 304 6.52 13.09 29.32
CA GLY A 304 5.27 13.10 28.55
C GLY A 304 4.10 12.41 29.25
N GLY A 305 3.04 12.15 28.49
CA GLY A 305 1.87 11.36 28.92
C GLY A 305 1.99 9.91 28.46
N PHE A 306 1.66 8.93 29.30
CA PHE A 306 1.65 7.53 28.90
C PHE A 306 0.46 6.71 29.45
N LEU A 307 0.01 5.75 28.65
CA LEU A 307 -0.94 4.71 29.01
C LEU A 307 -0.30 3.34 28.82
N ALA A 308 -0.31 2.50 29.84
CA ALA A 308 0.23 1.15 29.82
C ALA A 308 -0.85 0.15 30.26
N VAL A 309 -1.18 -0.84 29.43
CA VAL A 309 -2.16 -1.89 29.77
C VAL A 309 -1.58 -3.26 29.42
N GLY A 310 -1.35 -4.12 30.40
CA GLY A 310 -0.80 -5.48 30.20
C GLY A 310 0.60 -5.49 29.57
N THR A 311 1.58 -4.80 30.16
CA THR A 311 2.93 -4.65 29.54
C THR A 311 3.91 -5.77 29.93
N GLN A 312 5.07 -5.84 29.25
CA GLN A 312 6.19 -6.79 29.47
C GLN A 312 5.77 -8.27 29.46
N ASP A 313 5.42 -8.85 28.31
CA ASP A 313 4.83 -10.22 28.18
C ASP A 313 3.38 -10.39 28.64
N GLY A 314 2.76 -9.34 29.18
CA GLY A 314 1.38 -9.36 29.66
C GLY A 314 0.31 -9.43 28.57
N ILE A 315 -0.94 -9.60 29.01
CA ILE A 315 -2.15 -9.49 28.16
C ILE A 315 -2.81 -8.14 28.45
N GLY A 316 -2.76 -7.21 27.50
CA GLY A 316 -3.39 -5.90 27.60
C GLY A 316 -4.72 -5.87 26.87
N ASN A 317 -5.80 -5.48 27.54
CA ASN A 317 -7.11 -5.27 26.94
C ASN A 317 -7.63 -3.87 27.26
N LEU A 318 -7.66 -2.99 26.26
CA LEU A 318 -8.24 -1.65 26.35
C LEU A 318 -9.51 -1.57 25.52
N GLN A 319 -10.64 -1.30 26.18
CA GLN A 319 -11.93 -1.07 25.53
C GLN A 319 -12.41 0.36 25.79
N VAL A 320 -12.70 1.10 24.72
CA VAL A 320 -13.31 2.44 24.76
C VAL A 320 -14.67 2.35 24.05
N ASN A 321 -15.74 2.19 24.81
CA ASN A 321 -17.10 1.92 24.33
C ASN A 321 -18.01 3.13 24.59
N GLY A 322 -18.06 4.07 23.65
CA GLY A 322 -18.79 5.34 23.77
C GLY A 322 -18.18 6.34 24.77
N GLY A 323 -17.01 6.03 25.35
CA GLY A 323 -16.25 6.90 26.24
C GLY A 323 -15.10 7.62 25.55
N THR A 324 -14.28 8.34 26.32
CA THR A 324 -13.12 9.09 25.80
C THR A 324 -11.86 8.77 26.58
N VAL A 325 -10.77 8.44 25.88
CA VAL A 325 -9.43 8.31 26.44
C VAL A 325 -8.51 9.28 25.71
N SER A 326 -7.92 10.23 26.43
CA SER A 326 -7.05 11.27 25.87
C SER A 326 -5.72 11.33 26.60
N ILE A 327 -4.64 11.11 25.86
CA ILE A 327 -3.27 11.20 26.34
C ILE A 327 -2.61 12.37 25.62
N THR A 328 -2.12 13.34 26.37
CA THR A 328 -1.41 14.51 25.85
C THR A 328 -0.07 14.65 26.55
N GLY A 329 0.95 15.08 25.81
CA GLY A 329 2.19 15.46 26.45
C GLY A 329 3.13 16.29 25.59
N ALA A 330 3.87 17.20 26.23
CA ALA A 330 4.71 18.15 25.53
C ALA A 330 5.84 17.43 24.77
N THR A 331 6.58 16.54 25.44
CA THR A 331 7.72 15.80 24.86
C THR A 331 7.37 14.41 24.36
N GLY A 332 6.13 13.96 24.57
CA GLY A 332 5.64 12.69 24.06
C GLY A 332 4.25 12.31 24.59
N ALA A 333 3.50 11.55 23.81
CA ALA A 333 2.26 10.90 24.23
C ALA A 333 2.24 9.46 23.74
N GLY A 334 2.33 8.49 24.66
CA GLY A 334 2.50 7.07 24.32
C GLY A 334 1.39 6.16 24.87
N GLY A 335 0.98 5.18 24.09
CA GLY A 335 0.14 4.06 24.52
C GLY A 335 0.85 2.74 24.28
N GLN A 336 0.92 1.88 25.28
CA GLN A 336 1.52 0.54 25.21
C GLN A 336 0.52 -0.48 25.74
N ILE A 337 -0.01 -1.32 24.86
CA ILE A 337 -1.05 -2.30 25.18
C ILE A 337 -0.54 -3.69 24.82
N GLY A 338 -0.34 -4.58 25.79
CA GLY A 338 0.14 -5.93 25.53
C GLY A 338 1.63 -6.01 25.15
N GLY A 339 2.48 -5.12 25.67
CA GLY A 339 3.92 -5.12 25.37
C GLY A 339 4.61 -3.83 25.82
N THR A 340 5.93 -3.80 25.78
CA THR A 340 6.73 -2.63 26.22
C THR A 340 7.72 -2.23 25.14
N PHE A 341 7.85 -0.94 24.87
CA PHE A 341 8.84 -0.47 23.90
C PHE A 341 10.26 -0.84 24.36
N GLY A 342 10.98 -1.66 23.58
CA GLY A 342 12.36 -2.07 23.86
C GLY A 342 12.53 -3.27 24.81
N GLY A 343 11.45 -3.94 25.23
CA GLY A 343 11.53 -5.18 26.00
C GLY A 343 11.76 -6.41 25.12
N ASN A 344 12.39 -7.48 25.64
CA ASN A 344 12.57 -8.75 24.90
C ASN A 344 11.31 -9.64 24.90
N GLY A 345 10.23 -9.18 25.55
CA GLY A 345 9.04 -9.97 25.83
C GLY A 345 7.82 -9.63 24.98
N GLY A 346 7.24 -10.64 24.32
CA GLY A 346 6.09 -10.54 23.42
C GLY A 346 4.75 -10.75 24.13
N GLY A 347 4.04 -9.66 24.43
CA GLY A 347 2.70 -9.71 25.06
C GLY A 347 1.54 -9.71 24.06
N THR A 348 0.31 -10.00 24.51
CA THR A 348 -0.89 -9.89 23.65
C THR A 348 -1.61 -8.58 23.91
N GLY A 349 -1.74 -7.73 22.89
CA GLY A 349 -2.45 -6.45 22.98
C GLY A 349 -3.77 -6.48 22.25
N MET A 350 -4.85 -6.06 22.91
CA MET A 350 -6.17 -5.87 22.33
C MET A 350 -6.65 -4.46 22.62
N VAL A 351 -6.98 -3.71 21.58
CA VAL A 351 -7.58 -2.38 21.68
C VAL A 351 -8.88 -2.36 20.88
N SER A 352 -9.97 -1.92 21.50
CA SER A 352 -11.29 -1.84 20.88
C SER A 352 -11.92 -0.47 21.15
N VAL A 353 -12.05 0.36 20.10
CA VAL A 353 -12.69 1.68 20.14
C VAL A 353 -14.02 1.58 19.42
N ILE A 354 -15.12 1.51 20.18
CA ILE A 354 -16.44 1.13 19.67
C ILE A 354 -17.57 2.07 20.10
N ASN A 355 -18.69 2.02 19.38
CA ASN A 355 -19.94 2.72 19.71
C ASN A 355 -19.77 4.23 20.00
N GLY A 356 -19.00 4.94 19.17
CA GLY A 356 -18.73 6.37 19.33
C GLY A 356 -17.60 6.69 20.30
N GLY A 357 -16.83 5.68 20.73
CA GLY A 357 -15.66 5.86 21.59
C GLY A 357 -14.55 6.67 20.89
N THR A 358 -13.78 7.42 21.67
CA THR A 358 -12.64 8.21 21.18
C THR A 358 -11.37 7.87 21.94
N LEU A 359 -10.30 7.54 21.20
CA LEU A 359 -8.96 7.31 21.74
C LEU A 359 -8.00 8.27 21.06
N SER A 360 -7.35 9.16 21.81
CA SER A 360 -6.45 10.18 21.27
C SER A 360 -5.10 10.24 21.98
N PHE A 361 -4.03 10.33 21.20
CA PHE A 361 -2.67 10.59 21.63
C PHE A 361 -2.18 11.88 20.94
N GLY A 362 -1.78 12.88 21.72
CA GLY A 362 -1.38 14.20 21.23
C GLY A 362 -0.05 14.67 21.80
N SER A 363 0.91 15.05 20.94
CA SER A 363 2.17 15.67 21.35
C SER A 363 2.52 16.91 20.54
N ASN A 364 2.83 17.99 21.27
CA ASN A 364 3.05 19.31 20.68
C ASN A 364 4.51 19.58 20.31
N ALA A 365 5.46 18.72 20.70
CA ALA A 365 6.88 18.94 20.39
C ALA A 365 7.57 17.72 19.81
N ASN A 366 7.06 16.51 20.02
CA ASN A 366 7.82 15.31 19.70
C ASN A 366 6.93 14.18 19.16
N VAL A 367 6.95 13.01 19.78
CA VAL A 367 6.31 11.79 19.27
C VAL A 367 4.96 11.55 19.94
N ALA A 368 3.96 11.18 19.13
CA ALA A 368 2.79 10.48 19.62
C ALA A 368 2.81 9.01 19.12
N TYR A 369 2.53 8.03 19.97
CA TYR A 369 2.48 6.64 19.50
C TYR A 369 1.44 5.79 20.23
N LEU A 370 0.90 4.81 19.51
CA LEU A 370 0.12 3.70 20.06
C LEU A 370 0.74 2.39 19.61
N ALA A 371 1.09 1.53 20.55
CA ALA A 371 1.65 0.22 20.29
C ALA A 371 0.76 -0.87 20.91
N VAL A 372 0.39 -1.86 20.10
CA VAL A 372 -0.51 -2.96 20.48
C VAL A 372 0.17 -4.29 20.15
N GLY A 373 0.52 -5.09 21.16
CA GLY A 373 1.15 -6.41 20.98
C GLY A 373 2.58 -6.36 20.43
N GLN A 374 3.51 -5.68 21.12
CA GLN A 374 4.91 -5.54 20.68
C GLN A 374 5.81 -6.77 20.96
N ASN A 375 7.05 -6.75 20.44
CA ASN A 375 8.17 -7.68 20.71
C ASN A 375 7.90 -9.18 20.56
N GLY A 376 7.10 -9.55 19.57
CA GLY A 376 6.71 -10.93 19.23
C GLY A 376 5.28 -11.26 19.62
N GLY A 377 4.65 -10.29 20.29
CA GLY A 377 3.26 -10.28 20.65
C GLY A 377 2.26 -10.33 19.50
N THR A 378 1.03 -10.72 19.84
CA THR A 378 -0.13 -10.58 18.95
C THR A 378 -0.82 -9.26 19.26
N GLY A 379 -0.97 -8.41 18.25
CA GLY A 379 -1.67 -7.13 18.35
C GLY A 379 -2.99 -7.15 17.59
N VAL A 380 -4.08 -6.78 18.26
CA VAL A 380 -5.40 -6.60 17.65
C VAL A 380 -5.91 -5.20 17.97
N LEU A 381 -6.11 -4.37 16.95
CA LEU A 381 -6.69 -3.03 17.06
C LEU A 381 -7.97 -2.96 16.23
N THR A 382 -9.10 -2.70 16.89
CA THR A 382 -10.41 -2.52 16.27
C THR A 382 -10.95 -1.12 16.53
N VAL A 383 -11.33 -0.40 15.48
CA VAL A 383 -12.06 0.88 15.55
C VAL A 383 -13.38 0.69 14.83
N SER A 384 -14.52 0.71 15.53
CA SER A 384 -15.82 0.30 14.96
C SER A 384 -16.98 1.19 15.41
N GLY A 385 -17.94 1.40 14.52
CA GLY A 385 -19.13 2.20 14.77
C GLY A 385 -18.98 3.64 14.28
N ALA A 386 -20.11 4.21 13.85
CA ALA A 386 -20.18 5.59 13.40
C ALA A 386 -19.71 6.54 14.51
N SER A 387 -18.83 7.48 14.17
CA SER A 387 -18.21 8.45 15.09
C SER A 387 -17.14 7.89 16.04
N SER A 388 -16.85 6.59 16.02
CA SER A 388 -15.68 6.06 16.73
C SER A 388 -14.40 6.59 16.09
N GLY A 389 -13.47 7.08 16.92
CA GLY A 389 -12.30 7.81 16.46
C GLY A 389 -11.02 7.37 17.15
N LEU A 390 -9.98 7.06 16.36
CA LEU A 390 -8.60 6.95 16.83
C LEU A 390 -7.76 8.09 16.23
N SER A 391 -7.10 8.87 17.08
CA SER A 391 -6.21 9.96 16.65
C SER A 391 -4.83 9.83 17.29
N VAL A 392 -3.76 9.81 16.50
CA VAL A 392 -2.37 9.88 16.97
C VAL A 392 -1.71 11.06 16.27
N ASN A 393 -1.42 12.13 17.02
CA ASN A 393 -0.93 13.39 16.49
C ASN A 393 0.33 13.89 17.22
N GLY A 394 1.48 13.88 16.56
CA GLY A 394 2.77 14.26 17.15
C GLY A 394 3.63 15.08 16.19
N GLN A 395 4.20 16.19 16.67
CA GLN A 395 4.98 17.10 15.81
C GLN A 395 6.18 16.45 15.12
N ALA A 396 7.05 15.73 15.83
CA ALA A 396 8.26 15.11 15.27
C ALA A 396 8.03 13.69 14.72
N GLY A 397 6.95 13.04 15.12
CA GLY A 397 6.64 11.68 14.68
C GLY A 397 5.30 11.20 15.20
N SER A 398 4.65 10.32 14.44
CA SER A 398 3.41 9.67 14.85
C SER A 398 3.37 8.23 14.39
N TRP A 399 3.15 7.30 15.32
CA TRP A 399 3.22 5.87 15.01
C TRP A 399 2.05 5.10 15.60
N VAL A 400 1.39 4.31 14.78
CA VAL A 400 0.51 3.24 15.26
C VAL A 400 1.14 1.92 14.88
N GLN A 401 1.41 1.08 15.87
CA GLN A 401 2.02 -0.22 15.67
C GLN A 401 1.09 -1.30 16.21
N VAL A 402 0.77 -2.30 15.39
CA VAL A 402 -0.13 -3.40 15.74
C VAL A 402 0.58 -4.72 15.40
N GLY A 403 1.02 -5.44 16.41
CA GLY A 403 1.94 -6.58 16.26
C GLY A 403 3.41 -6.14 16.22
N SER A 404 4.30 -7.13 16.13
CA SER A 404 5.74 -6.92 16.30
C SER A 404 6.55 -6.81 14.99
N PRO A 405 7.51 -5.86 14.95
CA PRO A 405 8.61 -5.79 13.98
C PRO A 405 9.82 -6.70 14.33
N PHE A 406 9.84 -7.40 15.46
CA PHE A 406 11.12 -7.98 15.90
C PHE A 406 11.12 -9.46 16.23
N ALA A 407 9.98 -10.15 16.23
CA ALA A 407 9.97 -11.58 16.56
C ALA A 407 9.25 -12.45 15.52
N PRO A 408 9.75 -13.67 15.24
CA PRO A 408 9.32 -14.61 14.18
C PRO A 408 7.82 -14.97 14.09
N SER A 409 7.01 -14.65 15.10
CA SER A 409 5.65 -15.17 15.27
C SER A 409 4.57 -14.11 15.54
N GLY A 410 4.93 -12.82 15.56
CA GLY A 410 4.00 -11.75 15.88
C GLY A 410 2.89 -11.58 14.82
N GLN A 411 1.62 -11.68 15.23
CA GLN A 411 0.48 -11.40 14.37
C GLN A 411 -0.05 -9.99 14.60
N GLY A 412 -0.39 -9.29 13.53
CA GLY A 412 -0.99 -7.95 13.59
C GLY A 412 -2.35 -7.93 12.89
N SER A 413 -3.39 -7.45 13.57
CA SER A 413 -4.70 -7.24 12.94
C SER A 413 -5.25 -5.85 13.26
N LEU A 414 -5.43 -5.04 12.22
CA LEU A 414 -6.06 -3.73 12.29
C LEU A 414 -7.39 -3.77 11.53
N THR A 415 -8.51 -3.55 12.24
CA THR A 415 -9.84 -3.46 11.65
C THR A 415 -10.45 -2.08 11.89
N ILE A 416 -10.85 -1.39 10.82
CA ILE A 416 -11.60 -0.13 10.86
C ILE A 416 -12.98 -0.39 10.24
N SER A 417 -14.01 -0.45 11.07
CA SER A 417 -15.35 -0.89 10.67
C SER A 417 -16.24 0.28 10.21
N GLN A 418 -17.45 -0.03 9.76
CA GLN A 418 -18.34 0.91 9.07
C GLN A 418 -18.50 2.27 9.78
N GLY A 419 -18.19 3.34 9.05
CA GLY A 419 -18.34 4.73 9.49
C GLY A 419 -17.33 5.22 10.55
N ALA A 420 -16.36 4.39 10.95
CA ALA A 420 -15.30 4.78 11.88
C ALA A 420 -14.20 5.60 11.20
N GLY A 421 -13.50 6.41 12.00
CA GLY A 421 -12.39 7.26 11.57
C GLY A 421 -11.08 6.94 12.30
N MET A 422 -9.98 6.86 11.56
CA MET A 422 -8.62 6.79 12.10
C MET A 422 -7.75 7.88 11.48
N THR A 423 -7.01 8.62 12.31
CA THR A 423 -6.07 9.66 11.87
C THR A 423 -4.73 9.47 12.57
N VAL A 424 -3.66 9.37 11.79
CA VAL A 424 -2.27 9.39 12.26
C VAL A 424 -1.58 10.55 11.56
N GLN A 425 -1.23 11.59 12.30
CA GLN A 425 -0.74 12.84 11.73
C GLN A 425 0.55 13.30 12.40
N SER A 426 1.53 13.70 11.61
CA SER A 426 2.73 14.36 12.09
C SER A 426 2.87 15.75 11.47
N GLY A 427 3.21 16.75 12.30
CA GLY A 427 3.32 18.14 11.84
C GLY A 427 4.59 18.43 11.06
N ALA A 428 5.72 17.86 11.50
CA ALA A 428 7.05 18.11 10.97
C ALA A 428 7.88 16.84 10.74
N GLY A 429 7.37 15.65 11.08
CA GLY A 429 8.09 14.39 10.92
C GLY A 429 7.26 13.27 10.30
N ASN A 430 7.61 12.03 10.64
CA ASN A 430 7.07 10.85 9.97
C ASN A 430 5.77 10.38 10.65
N ALA A 431 4.74 10.13 9.85
CA ALA A 431 3.51 9.47 10.30
C ALA A 431 3.46 8.05 9.72
N ASN A 432 3.47 7.02 10.56
CA ASN A 432 3.41 5.62 10.10
C ASN A 432 2.33 4.81 10.81
N ILE A 433 1.67 3.95 10.06
CA ILE A 433 0.93 2.80 10.58
C ILE A 433 1.71 1.55 10.18
N ASP A 434 2.02 0.70 11.15
CA ASP A 434 2.69 -0.57 10.94
C ASP A 434 1.88 -1.71 11.55
N VAL A 435 1.53 -2.70 10.73
CA VAL A 435 0.77 -3.88 11.13
C VAL A 435 1.63 -5.11 10.84
N GLY A 436 2.19 -5.72 11.89
CA GLY A 436 2.94 -6.97 11.85
C GLY A 436 4.10 -6.99 10.85
N SER A 437 4.99 -6.00 10.90
CA SER A 437 6.04 -5.76 9.90
C SER A 437 6.96 -6.95 9.63
N ASP A 438 7.35 -7.74 10.62
CA ASP A 438 8.62 -8.46 10.46
C ASP A 438 8.56 -9.97 10.69
N ALA A 439 7.56 -10.52 11.37
CA ALA A 439 7.26 -11.94 11.15
C ALA A 439 5.89 -12.40 11.67
N GLY A 440 5.03 -12.79 10.75
CA GLY A 440 3.72 -13.38 11.01
C GLY A 440 2.74 -13.06 9.89
N SER A 441 1.45 -13.33 10.11
CA SER A 441 0.37 -12.80 9.28
C SER A 441 -0.05 -11.42 9.80
N ALA A 442 -0.10 -10.45 8.89
CA ALA A 442 -0.61 -9.12 9.13
C ALA A 442 -1.87 -8.88 8.30
N SER A 443 -2.89 -8.29 8.91
CA SER A 443 -4.15 -7.96 8.23
C SER A 443 -4.59 -6.53 8.52
N LEU A 444 -4.93 -5.80 7.48
CA LEU A 444 -5.67 -4.54 7.53
C LEU A 444 -7.01 -4.74 6.85
N ALA A 445 -8.10 -4.53 7.59
CA ALA A 445 -9.46 -4.53 7.04
C ALA A 445 -10.11 -3.18 7.28
N VAL A 446 -10.43 -2.45 6.22
CA VAL A 446 -11.22 -1.21 6.29
C VAL A 446 -12.55 -1.46 5.62
N GLN A 447 -13.63 -1.44 6.41
CA GLN A 447 -14.96 -1.83 5.97
C GLN A 447 -15.78 -0.64 5.48
N THR A 448 -16.94 -0.92 4.89
CA THR A 448 -17.79 0.04 4.17
C THR A 448 -17.90 1.42 4.83
N GLY A 449 -17.56 2.49 4.12
CA GLY A 449 -17.70 3.87 4.59
C GLY A 449 -16.70 4.33 5.66
N ALA A 450 -15.76 3.49 6.08
CA ALA A 450 -14.73 3.86 7.04
C ALA A 450 -13.62 4.73 6.40
N LYS A 451 -12.95 5.54 7.23
CA LYS A 451 -11.89 6.47 6.80
C LYS A 451 -10.61 6.27 7.61
N ALA A 452 -9.47 6.17 6.93
CA ALA A 452 -8.15 6.19 7.54
C ALA A 452 -7.26 7.24 6.86
N THR A 453 -6.65 8.13 7.64
CA THR A 453 -5.70 9.13 7.12
C THR A 453 -4.37 9.01 7.85
N VAL A 454 -3.29 8.87 7.08
CA VAL A 454 -1.90 8.94 7.55
C VAL A 454 -1.28 10.15 6.87
N SER A 455 -0.81 11.13 7.63
CA SER A 455 -0.25 12.36 7.05
C SER A 455 0.97 12.88 7.79
N GLY A 456 2.01 13.30 7.07
CA GLY A 456 3.24 13.79 7.70
C GLY A 456 4.25 14.31 6.69
N LEU A 457 5.45 14.70 7.16
CA LEU A 457 6.60 14.98 6.30
C LEU A 457 6.98 13.74 5.48
N GLN A 458 6.79 12.55 6.04
CA GLN A 458 6.71 11.28 5.33
C GLN A 458 5.49 10.55 5.86
N ALA A 459 4.79 9.81 5.01
CA ALA A 459 3.61 9.05 5.40
C ALA A 459 3.77 7.60 4.98
N GLY A 460 3.64 6.67 5.93
CA GLY A 460 3.84 5.24 5.70
C GLY A 460 2.67 4.39 6.20
N LEU A 461 2.27 3.41 5.41
CA LEU A 461 1.40 2.32 5.82
C LEU A 461 2.08 1.01 5.47
N SER A 462 2.42 0.18 6.45
CA SER A 462 3.14 -1.07 6.27
C SER A 462 2.33 -2.23 6.85
N ILE A 463 2.08 -3.26 6.05
CA ILE A 463 1.33 -4.45 6.43
C ILE A 463 2.16 -5.70 6.10
N GLY A 464 2.66 -6.42 7.09
CA GLY A 464 3.30 -7.72 6.87
C GLY A 464 4.64 -7.65 6.11
N ASN A 465 5.44 -6.61 6.34
CA ASN A 465 6.65 -6.24 5.60
C ASN A 465 7.70 -7.35 5.32
N MET A 466 7.75 -8.47 6.05
CA MET A 466 8.67 -9.60 5.81
C MET A 466 7.99 -10.96 5.53
N LYS A 467 6.66 -11.05 5.62
CA LYS A 467 5.90 -12.32 5.54
C LYS A 467 4.58 -12.12 4.80
N THR A 468 3.44 -12.44 5.41
CA THR A 468 2.14 -12.37 4.72
C THR A 468 1.42 -11.10 5.16
N GLY A 469 1.20 -10.17 4.23
CA GLY A 469 0.38 -8.98 4.43
C GLY A 469 -0.91 -9.07 3.63
N SER A 470 -2.05 -8.80 4.26
CA SER A 470 -3.33 -8.62 3.56
C SER A 470 -3.97 -7.27 3.88
N ALA A 471 -4.43 -6.57 2.85
CA ALA A 471 -5.15 -5.32 2.98
C ALA A 471 -6.47 -5.41 2.19
N THR A 472 -7.60 -5.25 2.88
CA THR A 472 -8.94 -5.31 2.25
C THR A 472 -9.71 -4.02 2.52
N PHE A 473 -10.29 -3.44 1.46
CA PHE A 473 -11.04 -2.20 1.48
C PHE A 473 -12.44 -2.41 0.90
N GLY A 474 -13.47 -2.16 1.72
CA GLY A 474 -14.88 -2.25 1.33
C GLY A 474 -15.41 -0.99 0.65
N THR A 475 -16.70 -1.00 0.31
CA THR A 475 -17.35 0.07 -0.48
C THR A 475 -17.39 1.40 0.25
N GLY A 476 -17.10 2.50 -0.44
CA GLY A 476 -17.12 3.86 0.14
C GLY A 476 -16.02 4.13 1.17
N THR A 477 -15.02 3.24 1.29
CA THR A 477 -13.86 3.48 2.15
C THR A 477 -12.96 4.57 1.59
N GLN A 478 -12.25 5.28 2.47
CA GLN A 478 -11.25 6.27 2.07
C GLN A 478 -9.96 6.05 2.86
N ILE A 479 -8.87 5.74 2.16
CA ILE A 479 -7.53 5.65 2.74
C ILE A 479 -6.66 6.73 2.11
N ASN A 480 -6.17 7.64 2.94
CA ASN A 480 -5.32 8.74 2.50
C ASN A 480 -3.94 8.58 3.14
N VAL A 481 -2.91 8.35 2.34
CA VAL A 481 -1.50 8.39 2.78
C VAL A 481 -0.87 9.62 2.15
N LEU A 482 -0.73 10.67 2.94
CA LEU A 482 -0.44 12.03 2.48
C LEU A 482 0.90 12.53 3.01
N ALA A 483 1.89 12.65 2.13
CA ALA A 483 3.19 13.19 2.46
C ALA A 483 3.28 14.66 2.02
N SER A 484 3.60 15.56 2.97
CA SER A 484 3.81 17.00 2.73
C SER A 484 5.22 17.31 2.23
N ALA A 485 6.16 16.39 2.43
CA ALA A 485 7.44 16.28 1.73
C ALA A 485 7.74 14.78 1.53
N GLY A 486 8.92 14.40 1.02
CA GLY A 486 9.34 12.99 1.01
C GLY A 486 8.36 12.01 0.34
N ASN A 487 8.30 10.78 0.87
CA ASN A 487 7.53 9.68 0.28
C ASN A 487 6.22 9.42 1.02
N ALA A 488 5.15 9.18 0.25
CA ALA A 488 3.94 8.52 0.71
C ALA A 488 4.05 7.04 0.30
N ALA A 489 4.23 6.13 1.27
CA ALA A 489 4.46 4.72 1.00
C ALA A 489 3.33 3.85 1.57
N PHE A 490 2.84 2.91 0.77
CA PHE A 490 1.99 1.81 1.23
C PHE A 490 2.64 0.48 0.83
N ASN A 491 3.09 -0.28 1.83
CA ASN A 491 3.75 -1.56 1.67
C ASN A 491 2.87 -2.71 2.20
N VAL A 492 2.73 -3.78 1.42
CA VAL A 492 1.97 -4.99 1.79
C VAL A 492 2.81 -6.22 1.45
N GLY A 493 3.24 -7.01 2.44
CA GLY A 493 3.95 -8.27 2.21
C GLY A 493 5.29 -8.13 1.49
N MET A 494 6.23 -7.32 2.00
CA MET A 494 7.54 -7.13 1.32
C MET A 494 8.59 -8.22 1.67
N GLN A 495 9.81 -8.04 1.16
CA GLN A 495 11.03 -8.81 1.44
C GLN A 495 10.91 -10.34 1.28
N GLY A 496 10.30 -10.81 0.20
CA GLY A 496 10.06 -12.25 0.00
C GLY A 496 8.69 -12.72 0.49
N GLY A 497 7.91 -11.81 1.06
CA GLY A 497 6.57 -12.03 1.57
C GLY A 497 5.47 -12.22 0.52
N VAL A 498 4.29 -12.63 0.99
CA VAL A 498 3.05 -12.66 0.20
C VAL A 498 2.23 -11.40 0.53
N GLY A 499 2.11 -10.48 -0.41
CA GLY A 499 1.30 -9.28 -0.30
C GLY A 499 0.00 -9.42 -1.07
N THR A 500 -1.14 -9.20 -0.41
CA THR A 500 -2.46 -9.17 -1.06
C THR A 500 -3.20 -7.88 -0.74
N MET A 501 -3.64 -7.17 -1.78
CA MET A 501 -4.46 -5.97 -1.65
C MET A 501 -5.74 -6.14 -2.48
N THR A 502 -6.90 -5.99 -1.83
CA THR A 502 -8.21 -5.99 -2.51
C THR A 502 -8.97 -4.72 -2.18
N VAL A 503 -9.35 -3.95 -3.21
CA VAL A 503 -10.21 -2.76 -3.08
C VAL A 503 -11.53 -3.03 -3.80
N THR A 504 -12.66 -2.92 -3.10
CA THR A 504 -14.00 -3.10 -3.66
C THR A 504 -14.85 -1.87 -3.36
N GLY A 505 -15.11 -1.03 -4.36
CA GLY A 505 -15.91 0.20 -4.20
C GLY A 505 -15.34 1.28 -3.31
N GLY A 506 -14.09 1.14 -2.86
CA GLY A 506 -13.39 2.11 -2.00
C GLY A 506 -12.38 2.98 -2.77
N THR A 507 -11.94 4.05 -2.12
CA THR A 507 -10.90 4.96 -2.61
C THR A 507 -9.62 4.82 -1.77
N VAL A 508 -8.50 4.53 -2.44
CA VAL A 508 -7.15 4.57 -1.85
C VAL A 508 -6.36 5.67 -2.56
N GLN A 509 -5.91 6.66 -1.81
CA GLN A 509 -5.12 7.79 -2.30
C GLN A 509 -3.76 7.80 -1.61
N LEU A 510 -2.69 7.68 -2.40
CA LEU A 510 -1.33 7.99 -1.97
C LEU A 510 -0.93 9.29 -2.65
N ALA A 511 -0.61 10.32 -1.87
CA ALA A 511 -0.22 11.60 -2.41
C ALA A 511 1.04 12.15 -1.74
N ALA A 512 2.02 12.56 -2.53
CA ALA A 512 3.17 13.34 -2.10
C ALA A 512 3.11 14.72 -2.77
N SER A 513 2.86 15.77 -1.99
CA SER A 513 2.48 17.10 -2.49
C SER A 513 3.48 18.23 -2.21
N GLY A 514 4.65 17.88 -1.66
CA GLY A 514 5.63 18.87 -1.20
C GLY A 514 6.32 19.64 -2.31
N SER A 515 5.93 20.90 -2.53
CA SER A 515 6.50 21.82 -3.53
C SER A 515 8.02 22.04 -3.44
N GLY A 516 8.69 21.61 -2.37
CA GLY A 516 10.13 21.73 -2.18
C GLY A 516 10.97 20.46 -2.42
N ALA A 517 10.38 19.26 -2.52
CA ALA A 517 11.13 18.01 -2.58
C ALA A 517 11.24 17.47 -4.01
N LYS A 518 12.39 17.64 -4.67
CA LYS A 518 12.67 17.08 -6.01
C LYS A 518 12.60 15.53 -6.09
N THR A 519 12.34 14.83 -4.98
CA THR A 519 12.44 13.37 -4.85
C THR A 519 11.24 12.70 -4.19
N GLY A 520 10.16 13.43 -3.87
CA GLY A 520 9.01 12.84 -3.18
C GLY A 520 8.13 11.99 -4.10
N GLY A 521 7.94 10.70 -3.76
CA GLY A 521 7.16 9.73 -4.53
C GLY A 521 5.93 9.18 -3.79
N ALA A 522 4.89 8.84 -4.54
CA ALA A 522 3.78 8.01 -4.05
C ALA A 522 4.05 6.54 -4.44
N ASN A 523 4.37 5.71 -3.45
CA ASN A 523 4.92 4.37 -3.66
C ASN A 523 3.97 3.32 -3.09
N LEU A 524 3.43 2.44 -3.94
CA LEU A 524 2.67 1.27 -3.49
C LEU A 524 3.47 0.00 -3.81
N ASN A 525 3.83 -0.76 -2.78
CA ASN A 525 4.56 -2.02 -2.88
C ASN A 525 3.70 -3.17 -2.39
N ILE A 526 3.52 -4.21 -3.19
CA ILE A 526 2.74 -5.39 -2.82
C ILE A 526 3.56 -6.64 -3.19
N GLY A 527 3.96 -7.46 -2.21
CA GLY A 527 4.64 -8.73 -2.49
C GLY A 527 6.10 -8.58 -2.96
N ASN A 528 6.79 -7.47 -2.61
CA ASN A 528 8.14 -7.22 -3.10
C ASN A 528 9.11 -8.35 -2.70
N GLY A 529 9.76 -8.99 -3.66
CA GLY A 529 10.64 -10.15 -3.49
C GLY A 529 9.91 -11.50 -3.38
N GLY A 530 8.58 -11.50 -3.26
CA GLY A 530 7.75 -12.69 -3.04
C GLY A 530 6.52 -12.73 -3.95
N GLN A 531 5.31 -12.94 -3.42
CA GLN A 531 4.09 -12.97 -4.25
C GLN A 531 3.24 -11.73 -3.99
N GLY A 532 2.97 -10.92 -5.03
CA GLY A 532 2.12 -9.74 -4.95
C GLY A 532 0.81 -9.94 -5.70
N THR A 533 -0.33 -9.62 -5.08
CA THR A 533 -1.64 -9.59 -5.75
C THR A 533 -2.37 -8.29 -5.44
N LEU A 534 -2.69 -7.53 -6.49
CA LEU A 534 -3.55 -6.33 -6.42
C LEU A 534 -4.85 -6.59 -7.18
N THR A 535 -5.98 -6.40 -6.53
CA THR A 535 -7.30 -6.52 -7.15
C THR A 535 -8.16 -5.28 -6.87
N LEU A 536 -8.57 -4.59 -7.94
CA LEU A 536 -9.50 -3.47 -7.92
C LEU A 536 -10.85 -3.90 -8.51
N ARG A 537 -11.95 -3.67 -7.78
CA ARG A 537 -13.31 -4.11 -8.10
C ARG A 537 -14.35 -3.00 -7.93
N GLN A 538 -15.44 -3.10 -8.70
CA GLN A 538 -16.66 -2.27 -8.71
C GLN A 538 -16.51 -0.88 -8.10
N GLY A 539 -16.27 0.15 -8.92
CA GLY A 539 -16.21 1.54 -8.43
C GLY A 539 -15.03 1.86 -7.50
N SER A 540 -14.05 0.97 -7.36
CA SER A 540 -12.84 1.26 -6.61
C SER A 540 -11.93 2.24 -7.35
N SER A 541 -11.31 3.18 -6.65
CA SER A 541 -10.29 4.05 -7.22
C SER A 541 -8.99 3.97 -6.44
N LEU A 542 -7.87 3.67 -7.10
CA LEU A 542 -6.53 3.77 -6.55
C LEU A 542 -5.80 4.93 -7.26
N SER A 543 -5.37 5.93 -6.51
CA SER A 543 -4.69 7.11 -7.04
C SER A 543 -3.30 7.27 -6.42
N LEU A 544 -2.26 7.33 -7.24
CA LEU A 544 -0.89 7.64 -6.84
C LEU A 544 -0.51 9.00 -7.41
N SER A 545 -0.43 10.04 -6.60
CA SER A 545 -0.07 11.39 -7.05
C SER A 545 1.20 11.86 -6.34
N GLY A 546 2.35 11.67 -6.96
CA GLY A 546 3.63 12.19 -6.48
C GLY A 546 4.28 13.13 -7.49
N LEU A 547 5.40 13.74 -7.10
CA LEU A 547 6.15 14.60 -8.00
C LEU A 547 6.81 13.76 -9.10
N ALA A 548 7.02 14.39 -10.26
CA ALA A 548 7.21 13.78 -11.59
C ALA A 548 8.27 12.67 -11.76
N ASN A 549 9.04 12.32 -10.72
CA ASN A 549 10.14 11.35 -10.78
C ASN A 549 10.13 10.26 -9.70
N GLY A 550 9.17 10.25 -8.77
CA GLY A 550 9.28 9.40 -7.56
C GLY A 550 8.24 8.29 -7.43
N SER A 551 7.06 8.42 -8.06
CA SER A 551 5.94 7.51 -7.81
C SER A 551 6.08 6.19 -8.55
N PHE A 552 5.88 5.06 -7.87
CA PHE A 552 5.87 3.74 -8.49
C PHE A 552 4.84 2.79 -7.85
N LEU A 553 4.40 1.80 -8.61
CA LEU A 553 3.48 0.76 -8.20
C LEU A 553 4.14 -0.60 -8.41
N ALA A 554 4.73 -1.20 -7.39
CA ALA A 554 5.36 -2.51 -7.48
C ALA A 554 4.38 -3.61 -7.01
N VAL A 555 4.15 -4.65 -7.84
CA VAL A 555 3.34 -5.82 -7.46
C VAL A 555 4.13 -7.08 -7.79
N GLY A 556 4.77 -7.71 -6.81
CA GLY A 556 5.58 -8.92 -7.03
C GLY A 556 6.94 -8.63 -7.66
N THR A 557 7.58 -7.50 -7.36
CA THR A 557 8.91 -7.11 -7.89
C THR A 557 10.06 -7.94 -7.31
N ASN A 558 11.30 -7.73 -7.76
CA ASN A 558 12.54 -8.32 -7.23
C ASN A 558 12.56 -9.86 -7.24
N ASN A 559 12.30 -10.46 -8.41
CA ASN A 559 12.16 -11.91 -8.61
C ASN A 559 10.88 -12.53 -8.01
N GLY A 560 9.94 -11.69 -7.57
CA GLY A 560 8.62 -12.14 -7.13
C GLY A 560 7.66 -12.50 -8.27
N ASN A 561 6.51 -13.06 -7.93
CA ASN A 561 5.38 -13.22 -8.85
C ASN A 561 4.34 -12.13 -8.59
N GLY A 562 3.96 -11.39 -9.62
CA GLY A 562 3.00 -10.28 -9.54
C GLY A 562 1.72 -10.55 -10.32
N SER A 563 0.57 -10.28 -9.70
CA SER A 563 -0.73 -10.32 -10.36
C SER A 563 -1.53 -9.05 -10.06
N MET A 564 -1.93 -8.36 -11.11
CA MET A 564 -2.79 -7.18 -11.04
C MET A 564 -4.08 -7.41 -11.82
N THR A 565 -5.22 -7.19 -11.18
CA THR A 565 -6.54 -7.25 -11.82
C THR A 565 -7.30 -5.95 -11.56
N VAL A 566 -7.66 -5.23 -12.63
CA VAL A 566 -8.56 -4.07 -12.60
C VAL A 566 -9.84 -4.47 -13.31
N SER A 567 -10.89 -4.74 -12.54
CA SER A 567 -12.10 -5.37 -13.04
C SER A 567 -13.35 -4.64 -12.58
N GLN A 568 -14.41 -4.76 -13.39
CA GLN A 568 -15.76 -4.26 -13.13
C GLN A 568 -15.89 -2.74 -13.30
N SER A 569 -17.10 -2.30 -13.61
CA SER A 569 -17.38 -0.93 -14.04
C SER A 569 -16.89 0.10 -13.01
N ALA A 570 -16.25 1.16 -13.50
CA ALA A 570 -15.67 2.27 -12.74
C ALA A 570 -14.51 1.92 -11.78
N ALA A 571 -13.92 0.72 -11.87
CA ALA A 571 -12.64 0.47 -11.22
C ALA A 571 -11.53 1.24 -11.95
N ALA A 572 -10.83 2.14 -11.25
CA ALA A 572 -9.81 3.00 -11.83
C ALA A 572 -8.49 2.95 -11.05
N LEU A 573 -7.38 2.80 -11.76
CA LEU A 573 -6.03 3.06 -11.25
C LEU A 573 -5.45 4.25 -12.00
N SER A 574 -5.17 5.34 -11.28
CA SER A 574 -4.54 6.54 -11.82
C SER A 574 -3.20 6.76 -11.14
N ALA A 575 -2.13 7.00 -11.89
CA ALA A 575 -0.86 7.37 -11.29
C ALA A 575 -0.10 8.45 -12.07
N GLY A 576 0.48 9.37 -11.31
CA GLY A 576 1.29 10.50 -11.78
C GLY A 576 2.78 10.28 -11.49
N GLY A 577 3.57 10.06 -12.55
CA GLY A 577 5.02 9.79 -12.50
C GLY A 577 5.43 8.54 -13.28
N PRO A 578 6.74 8.23 -13.40
CA PRO A 578 7.22 7.00 -14.05
C PRO A 578 6.87 5.77 -13.21
N ILE A 579 5.78 5.10 -13.55
CA ILE A 579 5.32 3.93 -12.81
C ILE A 579 6.02 2.68 -13.33
N LEU A 580 6.97 2.16 -12.56
CA LEU A 580 7.37 0.76 -12.72
C LEU A 580 6.32 -0.10 -12.02
N ALA A 581 5.22 -0.41 -12.71
CA ALA A 581 4.61 -1.71 -12.50
C ALA A 581 5.65 -2.69 -12.98
N ASP A 582 6.17 -3.47 -12.07
CA ASP A 582 6.99 -4.63 -12.38
C ASP A 582 6.37 -5.77 -11.59
N ALA A 583 5.96 -6.77 -12.36
CA ALA A 583 5.40 -8.01 -11.88
C ALA A 583 6.43 -9.07 -12.24
N GLY A 584 7.41 -9.27 -11.35
CA GLY A 584 8.54 -10.16 -11.55
C GLY A 584 9.66 -9.60 -12.43
N GLY A 585 10.63 -8.93 -11.80
CA GLY A 585 11.89 -8.49 -12.41
C GLY A 585 12.86 -7.93 -11.37
N ALA A 586 14.17 -8.03 -11.62
CA ALA A 586 15.20 -7.45 -10.75
C ALA A 586 15.50 -6.00 -11.17
N VAL A 587 15.35 -5.04 -10.25
CA VAL A 587 15.80 -3.66 -10.49
C VAL A 587 17.31 -3.60 -10.25
N GLY A 588 18.09 -3.94 -11.27
CA GLY A 588 19.53 -3.67 -11.35
C GLY A 588 20.45 -4.73 -10.72
N GLY A 589 21.29 -5.34 -11.57
CA GLY A 589 22.51 -6.04 -11.15
C GLY A 589 22.50 -7.56 -11.37
N GLY A 590 22.86 -7.99 -12.59
CA GLY A 590 23.68 -9.16 -12.96
C GLY A 590 23.70 -10.49 -12.18
N GLY A 591 22.76 -10.77 -11.27
CA GLY A 591 22.71 -12.01 -10.48
C GLY A 591 21.62 -12.95 -10.97
N GLY A 592 21.98 -14.19 -11.33
CA GLY A 592 21.09 -15.23 -11.88
C GLY A 592 20.03 -15.78 -10.92
N GLY A 593 19.14 -14.92 -10.42
CA GLY A 593 17.89 -15.33 -9.76
C GLY A 593 16.88 -15.88 -10.77
N SER A 594 15.99 -16.77 -10.32
CA SER A 594 14.86 -17.24 -11.13
C SER A 594 13.97 -16.05 -11.50
N ALA A 595 13.76 -15.84 -12.80
CA ALA A 595 12.98 -14.71 -13.27
C ALA A 595 11.50 -14.86 -12.83
N GLY A 596 10.92 -13.78 -12.31
CA GLY A 596 9.55 -13.76 -11.82
C GLY A 596 8.51 -13.84 -12.94
N THR A 597 7.24 -14.04 -12.56
CA THR A 597 6.09 -13.97 -13.50
C THR A 597 5.23 -12.74 -13.22
N GLY A 598 4.73 -12.12 -14.28
CA GLY A 598 3.88 -10.95 -14.21
C GLY A 598 2.57 -11.11 -14.96
N THR A 599 1.45 -10.83 -14.32
CA THR A 599 0.12 -10.87 -14.94
C THR A 599 -0.63 -9.55 -14.72
N LEU A 600 -1.16 -8.96 -15.79
CA LEU A 600 -2.08 -7.82 -15.76
C LEU A 600 -3.39 -8.17 -16.49
N ILE A 601 -4.51 -7.98 -15.81
CA ILE A 601 -5.85 -8.17 -16.39
C ILE A 601 -6.65 -6.89 -16.18
N VAL A 602 -7.08 -6.25 -17.27
CA VAL A 602 -8.00 -5.10 -17.26
C VAL A 602 -9.27 -5.52 -17.97
N ASN A 603 -10.37 -5.71 -17.24
CA ASN A 603 -11.59 -6.21 -17.85
C ASN A 603 -12.90 -5.63 -17.27
N ASN A 604 -14.02 -5.94 -17.92
CA ASN A 604 -15.37 -5.61 -17.46
C ASN A 604 -15.55 -4.10 -17.12
N GLY A 605 -14.94 -3.19 -17.87
CA GLY A 605 -15.02 -1.74 -17.64
C GLY A 605 -13.95 -1.17 -16.69
N GLY A 606 -12.90 -1.92 -16.41
CA GLY A 606 -11.73 -1.45 -15.65
C GLY A 606 -10.88 -0.45 -16.43
N THR A 607 -10.39 0.58 -15.76
CA THR A 607 -9.53 1.63 -16.36
C THR A 607 -8.19 1.69 -15.66
N LEU A 608 -7.11 1.59 -16.43
CA LEU A 608 -5.74 1.82 -16.00
C LEU A 608 -5.21 3.05 -16.74
N SER A 609 -4.87 4.13 -16.03
CA SER A 609 -4.40 5.37 -16.63
C SER A 609 -3.14 5.87 -15.94
N PHE A 610 -2.04 5.99 -16.69
CA PHE A 610 -0.79 6.55 -16.22
C PHE A 610 -0.50 7.83 -16.98
N ALA A 611 -0.50 8.96 -16.26
CA ALA A 611 -0.27 10.28 -16.83
C ALA A 611 0.93 10.92 -16.13
N ALA A 612 2.06 11.03 -16.82
CA ALA A 612 3.31 11.53 -16.25
C ALA A 612 3.79 12.77 -16.99
N ASN A 613 4.33 13.75 -16.26
CA ASN A 613 4.92 14.96 -16.85
C ASN A 613 6.22 14.70 -17.65
N ARG A 614 6.68 13.45 -17.71
CA ARG A 614 7.86 13.03 -18.49
C ARG A 614 7.61 11.68 -19.14
N ASN A 615 7.82 10.60 -18.40
CA ASN A 615 7.70 9.26 -18.95
C ASN A 615 6.63 8.48 -18.19
N ALA A 616 5.70 7.87 -18.93
CA ALA A 616 4.82 6.83 -18.42
C ALA A 616 5.40 5.47 -18.82
N HIS A 617 5.72 4.63 -17.83
CA HIS A 617 6.24 3.28 -18.07
C HIS A 617 5.24 2.25 -17.53
N LEU A 618 5.26 1.03 -18.05
CA LEU A 618 4.51 -0.12 -17.55
C LEU A 618 5.24 -1.40 -17.95
N ASP A 619 5.83 -2.12 -17.01
CA ASP A 619 6.55 -3.36 -17.26
C ASP A 619 5.79 -4.56 -16.65
N ILE A 620 5.81 -5.71 -17.32
CA ILE A 620 5.06 -6.90 -16.88
C ILE A 620 5.94 -8.11 -17.15
N GLY A 621 6.46 -8.78 -16.13
CA GLY A 621 7.38 -9.92 -16.29
C GLY A 621 8.72 -9.50 -16.92
N ASN A 622 9.48 -8.62 -16.27
CA ASN A 622 10.74 -8.09 -16.81
C ASN A 622 11.96 -8.98 -16.42
N ALA A 623 13.16 -8.64 -16.90
CA ALA A 623 14.44 -9.25 -16.54
C ALA A 623 14.54 -10.78 -16.78
N GLY A 624 14.02 -11.26 -17.92
CA GLY A 624 13.98 -12.69 -18.25
C GLY A 624 12.70 -13.42 -17.82
N GLY A 625 11.77 -12.70 -17.20
CA GLY A 625 10.51 -13.22 -16.67
C GLY A 625 9.45 -13.50 -17.73
N GLN A 626 8.38 -14.18 -17.32
CA GLN A 626 7.19 -14.37 -18.16
C GLN A 626 6.18 -13.25 -17.88
N GLY A 627 5.80 -12.49 -18.90
CA GLY A 627 4.81 -11.43 -18.81
C GLY A 627 3.52 -11.78 -19.55
N ALA A 628 2.38 -11.55 -18.92
CA ALA A 628 1.06 -11.71 -19.53
C ALA A 628 0.17 -10.48 -19.24
N ALA A 629 -0.42 -9.90 -20.27
CA ALA A 629 -1.31 -8.75 -20.17
C ALA A 629 -2.58 -8.98 -21.00
N SER A 630 -3.74 -8.63 -20.47
CA SER A 630 -5.00 -8.68 -21.20
C SER A 630 -5.90 -7.46 -20.93
N VAL A 631 -6.52 -6.94 -22.00
CA VAL A 631 -7.52 -5.88 -21.94
C VAL A 631 -8.79 -6.36 -22.64
N SER A 632 -9.91 -6.52 -21.93
CA SER A 632 -11.12 -7.13 -22.52
C SER A 632 -12.45 -6.61 -21.95
N GLY A 633 -13.48 -6.61 -22.78
CA GLY A 633 -14.82 -6.17 -22.41
C GLY A 633 -15.05 -4.67 -22.57
N PRO A 634 -16.31 -4.22 -22.61
CA PRO A 634 -16.66 -2.83 -22.90
C PRO A 634 -16.06 -1.85 -21.89
N ALA A 635 -15.56 -0.71 -22.38
CA ALA A 635 -14.94 0.37 -21.59
C ALA A 635 -13.69 -0.04 -20.79
N SER A 636 -13.15 -1.23 -21.03
CA SER A 636 -11.87 -1.64 -20.44
C SER A 636 -10.73 -0.96 -21.17
N GLN A 637 -9.86 -0.24 -20.46
CA GLN A 637 -8.77 0.50 -21.12
C GLN A 637 -7.48 0.56 -20.31
N ILE A 638 -6.36 0.54 -21.03
CA ILE A 638 -5.04 0.95 -20.55
C ILE A 638 -4.63 2.21 -21.32
N THR A 639 -4.27 3.28 -20.61
CA THR A 639 -3.82 4.54 -21.19
C THR A 639 -2.50 4.98 -20.56
N LEU A 640 -1.46 5.12 -21.37
CA LEU A 640 -0.17 5.68 -20.96
C LEU A 640 0.02 7.02 -21.68
N SER A 641 0.27 8.09 -20.91
CA SER A 641 0.48 9.43 -21.45
C SER A 641 1.66 10.09 -20.75
N GLY A 642 2.75 10.31 -21.49
CA GLY A 642 3.95 10.96 -20.99
C GLY A 642 4.45 12.03 -21.95
N ASP A 643 4.76 13.23 -21.45
CA ASP A 643 5.20 14.35 -22.29
C ASP A 643 6.44 14.02 -23.13
N GLN A 644 7.39 13.27 -22.56
CA GLN A 644 8.63 12.83 -23.23
C GLN A 644 8.51 11.40 -23.78
N GLY A 645 7.71 10.54 -23.14
CA GLY A 645 7.36 9.27 -23.75
C GLY A 645 6.47 8.37 -22.93
N SER A 646 5.91 7.38 -23.62
CA SER A 646 5.09 6.33 -23.03
C SER A 646 5.59 4.98 -23.47
N SER A 647 5.88 4.07 -22.55
CA SER A 647 6.30 2.73 -22.91
C SER A 647 5.59 1.65 -22.12
N MET A 648 5.28 0.55 -22.79
CA MET A 648 4.81 -0.68 -22.20
C MET A 648 5.73 -1.84 -22.60
N SER A 649 6.07 -2.71 -21.65
CA SER A 649 6.89 -3.89 -21.90
C SER A 649 6.27 -5.12 -21.24
N VAL A 650 6.15 -6.22 -21.97
CA VAL A 650 5.58 -7.48 -21.49
C VAL A 650 6.55 -8.62 -21.78
N GLY A 651 7.11 -9.27 -20.76
CA GLY A 651 8.00 -10.43 -20.94
C GLY A 651 9.40 -10.06 -21.43
N ASN A 652 9.97 -8.94 -21.00
CA ASN A 652 11.27 -8.48 -21.52
C ASN A 652 12.43 -9.43 -21.12
N GLY A 653 13.13 -9.97 -22.12
CA GLY A 653 14.15 -11.00 -21.97
C GLY A 653 13.60 -12.42 -21.80
N GLY A 654 12.27 -12.59 -21.68
CA GLY A 654 11.57 -13.87 -21.49
C GLY A 654 10.40 -14.03 -22.46
N GLY A 655 9.32 -14.70 -22.06
CA GLY A 655 8.11 -14.80 -22.89
C GLY A 655 7.11 -13.71 -22.54
N GLY A 656 6.59 -13.02 -23.55
CA GLY A 656 5.58 -11.98 -23.41
C GLY A 656 4.30 -12.34 -24.15
N ALA A 657 3.15 -12.19 -23.49
CA ALA A 657 1.84 -12.35 -24.10
C ALA A 657 0.97 -11.10 -23.83
N LEU A 658 0.50 -10.43 -24.87
CA LEU A 658 -0.41 -9.28 -24.77
C LEU A 658 -1.65 -9.54 -25.63
N ALA A 659 -2.83 -9.53 -25.01
CA ALA A 659 -4.12 -9.67 -25.68
C ALA A 659 -5.00 -8.43 -25.48
N VAL A 660 -5.53 -7.87 -26.57
CA VAL A 660 -6.53 -6.78 -26.54
C VAL A 660 -7.78 -7.28 -27.25
N SER A 661 -8.76 -7.71 -26.48
CA SER A 661 -9.96 -8.39 -26.99
C SER A 661 -11.16 -7.44 -27.08
N VAL A 662 -12.30 -7.96 -27.55
CA VAL A 662 -13.55 -7.22 -27.83
C VAL A 662 -13.87 -6.18 -26.77
N GLY A 663 -13.96 -4.92 -27.21
CA GLY A 663 -14.30 -3.76 -26.35
C GLY A 663 -13.15 -3.17 -25.54
N GLY A 664 -11.97 -3.81 -25.57
CA GLY A 664 -10.75 -3.34 -24.91
C GLY A 664 -9.98 -2.29 -25.73
N LEU A 665 -9.34 -1.36 -25.02
CA LEU A 665 -8.48 -0.31 -25.59
C LEU A 665 -7.11 -0.28 -24.91
N LEU A 666 -6.03 -0.31 -25.69
CA LEU A 666 -4.67 0.03 -25.27
C LEU A 666 -4.24 1.31 -26.00
N SER A 667 -3.90 2.37 -25.26
CA SER A 667 -3.48 3.65 -25.83
C SER A 667 -2.18 4.15 -25.20
N LEU A 668 -1.15 4.39 -26.01
CA LEU A 668 0.11 5.03 -25.61
C LEU A 668 0.24 6.36 -26.36
N ASN A 669 0.44 7.45 -25.63
CA ASN A 669 0.57 8.80 -26.18
C ASN A 669 1.80 9.50 -25.57
N GLY A 670 2.57 10.23 -26.38
CA GLY A 670 3.72 11.01 -25.90
C GLY A 670 4.62 11.49 -27.02
N ASP A 671 5.78 12.08 -26.68
CA ASP A 671 6.76 12.42 -27.73
C ASP A 671 7.34 11.16 -28.37
N SER A 672 7.70 10.15 -27.58
CA SER A 672 8.07 8.81 -28.04
C SER A 672 7.17 7.74 -27.44
N THR A 673 6.63 6.83 -28.24
CA THR A 673 5.80 5.71 -27.78
C THR A 673 6.42 4.37 -28.14
N TYR A 674 6.41 3.42 -27.20
CA TYR A 674 7.04 2.11 -27.36
C TYR A 674 6.21 0.99 -26.73
N LEU A 675 5.92 -0.06 -27.49
CA LEU A 675 5.34 -1.30 -26.97
C LEU A 675 6.26 -2.48 -27.28
N GLY A 676 6.78 -3.13 -26.24
CA GLY A 676 7.57 -4.35 -26.35
C GLY A 676 6.81 -5.56 -25.84
N VAL A 677 6.75 -6.65 -26.61
CA VAL A 677 6.18 -7.93 -26.19
C VAL A 677 7.19 -9.04 -26.46
N GLY A 678 7.71 -9.69 -25.42
CA GLY A 678 8.70 -10.76 -25.51
C GLY A 678 10.01 -10.31 -26.17
N VAL A 679 10.48 -9.10 -25.88
CA VAL A 679 11.65 -8.50 -26.54
C VAL A 679 12.99 -8.97 -25.93
N GLN A 680 14.12 -8.55 -26.52
CA GLN A 680 15.50 -8.88 -26.11
C GLN A 680 15.86 -10.38 -26.19
N GLY A 681 15.44 -11.05 -27.29
CA GLY A 681 15.68 -12.48 -27.50
C GLY A 681 14.58 -13.39 -26.94
N GLY A 682 13.53 -12.78 -26.36
CA GLY A 682 12.33 -13.45 -25.88
C GLY A 682 11.38 -13.97 -26.97
N SER A 683 10.30 -14.61 -26.54
CA SER A 683 9.16 -14.99 -27.42
C SER A 683 7.97 -14.07 -27.16
N GLY A 684 7.54 -13.32 -28.17
CA GLY A 684 6.44 -12.36 -28.08
C GLY A 684 5.18 -12.83 -28.79
N TYR A 685 4.05 -12.76 -28.11
CA TYR A 685 2.72 -13.06 -28.64
C TYR A 685 1.80 -11.86 -28.43
N PHE A 686 1.40 -11.22 -29.53
CA PHE A 686 0.45 -10.11 -29.53
C PHE A 686 -0.83 -10.54 -30.24
N THR A 687 -1.98 -10.29 -29.61
CA THR A 687 -3.30 -10.53 -30.22
C THR A 687 -4.19 -9.30 -30.05
N ALA A 688 -4.80 -8.83 -31.13
CA ALA A 688 -5.90 -7.85 -31.09
C ALA A 688 -7.14 -8.47 -31.73
N ASP A 689 -8.13 -8.83 -30.92
CA ASP A 689 -9.31 -9.61 -31.32
C ASP A 689 -10.59 -8.82 -31.02
N GLY A 690 -11.04 -8.02 -31.98
CA GLY A 690 -12.12 -7.03 -31.78
C GLY A 690 -11.78 -5.86 -30.82
N GLY A 691 -10.54 -5.79 -30.33
CA GLY A 691 -10.01 -4.72 -29.48
C GLY A 691 -9.09 -3.75 -30.23
N GLN A 692 -8.77 -2.61 -29.62
CA GLN A 692 -7.98 -1.55 -30.27
C GLN A 692 -6.67 -1.27 -29.55
N THR A 693 -5.57 -1.22 -30.30
CA THR A 693 -4.26 -0.77 -29.83
C THR A 693 -3.83 0.47 -30.62
N LEU A 694 -3.59 1.58 -29.93
CA LEU A 694 -3.23 2.89 -30.50
C LEU A 694 -1.93 3.39 -29.88
N LEU A 695 -0.93 3.66 -30.73
CA LEU A 695 0.31 4.33 -30.35
C LEU A 695 0.42 5.65 -31.13
N SER A 696 0.49 6.77 -30.41
CA SER A 696 0.63 8.11 -30.97
C SER A 696 1.88 8.79 -30.42
N GLY A 697 2.93 8.84 -31.24
CA GLY A 697 4.17 9.56 -31.00
C GLY A 697 4.22 10.90 -31.71
N ASN A 698 5.06 11.81 -31.24
CA ASN A 698 5.49 12.97 -32.01
C ASN A 698 6.76 12.62 -32.81
N THR A 699 7.76 12.08 -32.14
CA THR A 699 9.04 11.64 -32.69
C THR A 699 8.96 10.18 -33.13
N TRP A 700 8.54 9.27 -32.25
CA TRP A 700 8.49 7.83 -32.57
C TRP A 700 7.23 7.15 -32.06
N ALA A 701 6.71 6.21 -32.85
CA ALA A 701 5.76 5.20 -32.41
C ALA A 701 6.28 3.83 -32.82
N ASN A 702 6.73 3.01 -31.87
CA ASN A 702 7.36 1.73 -32.14
C ASN A 702 6.65 0.58 -31.41
N VAL A 703 6.48 -0.54 -32.10
CA VAL A 703 6.00 -1.81 -31.54
C VAL A 703 7.00 -2.89 -31.91
N ASP A 704 7.53 -3.61 -30.93
CA ASP A 704 8.43 -4.74 -31.14
C ASP A 704 7.88 -6.00 -30.45
N ILE A 705 7.71 -7.08 -31.23
CA ILE A 705 7.13 -8.35 -30.78
C ILE A 705 8.15 -9.45 -31.07
N GLY A 706 8.72 -10.06 -30.03
CA GLY A 706 9.72 -11.12 -30.19
C GLY A 706 11.05 -10.65 -30.79
N GLY A 707 11.37 -9.35 -30.72
CA GLY A 707 12.55 -8.74 -31.36
C GLY A 707 13.55 -8.14 -30.37
N GLY A 708 14.77 -7.85 -30.82
CA GLY A 708 15.77 -7.09 -30.05
C GLY A 708 15.68 -5.58 -30.34
N ASN A 709 15.70 -4.73 -29.31
CA ASN A 709 15.68 -3.28 -29.48
C ASN A 709 17.05 -2.77 -29.93
N GLY A 710 17.35 -2.80 -31.22
CA GLY A 710 18.57 -2.20 -31.80
C GLY A 710 19.91 -2.83 -31.40
N PHE A 711 19.91 -3.84 -30.53
CA PHE A 711 21.09 -4.64 -30.20
C PHE A 711 21.01 -5.99 -30.92
N PRO A 712 22.15 -6.52 -31.42
CA PRO A 712 22.24 -7.81 -32.13
C PRO A 712 22.10 -8.99 -31.15
N VAL A 713 20.97 -9.07 -30.45
CA VAL A 713 20.58 -10.24 -29.68
C VAL A 713 19.81 -11.15 -30.65
N ALA A 714 20.47 -12.22 -31.09
CA ALA A 714 19.92 -13.13 -32.09
C ALA A 714 18.78 -13.99 -31.52
N GLY A 715 17.73 -14.23 -32.31
CA GLY A 715 16.89 -15.43 -32.19
C GLY A 715 15.55 -15.34 -31.44
N GLY A 716 14.97 -14.16 -31.23
CA GLY A 716 13.61 -14.05 -30.68
C GLY A 716 12.52 -14.54 -31.63
N LYS A 717 11.36 -14.99 -31.11
CA LYS A 717 10.20 -15.39 -31.92
C LYS A 717 9.05 -14.42 -31.71
N GLY A 718 8.55 -13.80 -32.77
CA GLY A 718 7.43 -12.87 -32.72
C GLY A 718 6.20 -13.40 -33.42
N THR A 719 5.03 -13.35 -32.78
CA THR A 719 3.75 -13.62 -33.43
C THR A 719 2.76 -12.50 -33.11
N ALA A 720 2.17 -11.91 -34.15
CA ALA A 720 1.16 -10.87 -34.06
C ALA A 720 -0.09 -11.31 -34.82
N THR A 721 -1.25 -11.30 -34.15
CA THR A 721 -2.53 -11.72 -34.76
C THR A 721 -3.59 -10.65 -34.56
N ILE A 722 -4.22 -10.18 -35.63
CA ILE A 722 -5.29 -9.18 -35.63
C ILE A 722 -6.55 -9.84 -36.21
N LEU A 723 -7.58 -10.00 -35.38
CA LEU A 723 -8.79 -10.79 -35.68
C LEU A 723 -10.07 -9.98 -35.42
N ASP A 724 -11.17 -10.40 -36.06
CA ASP A 724 -12.56 -10.04 -35.73
C ASP A 724 -12.81 -8.53 -35.50
N GLY A 725 -12.20 -7.69 -36.33
CA GLY A 725 -12.35 -6.23 -36.26
C GLY A 725 -11.40 -5.54 -35.27
N GLY A 726 -10.41 -6.27 -34.77
CA GLY A 726 -9.32 -5.72 -33.96
C GLY A 726 -8.43 -4.80 -34.77
N SER A 727 -7.74 -3.87 -34.11
CA SER A 727 -6.87 -2.91 -34.80
C SER A 727 -5.58 -2.61 -34.06
N LEU A 728 -4.50 -2.45 -34.82
CA LEU A 728 -3.21 -1.92 -34.37
C LEU A 728 -2.85 -0.68 -35.19
N SER A 729 -2.84 0.50 -34.57
CA SER A 729 -2.55 1.78 -35.22
C SER A 729 -1.34 2.46 -34.58
N LEU A 730 -0.33 2.76 -35.38
CA LEU A 730 0.87 3.50 -34.99
C LEU A 730 0.90 4.81 -35.79
N SER A 731 1.07 5.93 -35.09
CA SER A 731 1.15 7.24 -35.71
C SER A 731 2.30 8.08 -35.14
N SER A 732 3.05 8.75 -36.02
CA SER A 732 4.10 9.70 -35.62
C SER A 732 3.97 11.03 -36.37
N ALA A 733 3.78 12.13 -35.64
CA ALA A 733 3.51 13.43 -36.24
C ALA A 733 4.74 14.08 -36.91
N LYS A 734 5.96 13.74 -36.48
CA LYS A 734 7.22 14.35 -36.95
C LYS A 734 8.33 13.36 -37.27
N GLY A 735 8.27 12.14 -36.75
CA GLY A 735 9.29 11.13 -37.04
C GLY A 735 8.68 9.85 -37.58
N SER A 736 9.06 8.71 -36.99
CA SER A 736 8.84 7.38 -37.58
C SER A 736 7.77 6.57 -36.85
N ALA A 737 7.03 5.76 -37.61
CA ALA A 737 6.14 4.72 -37.10
C ALA A 737 6.67 3.35 -37.52
N HIS A 738 6.94 2.45 -36.57
CA HIS A 738 7.59 1.17 -36.85
C HIS A 738 6.94 -0.02 -36.15
N LEU A 739 6.71 -1.10 -36.89
CA LEU A 739 6.24 -2.38 -36.36
C LEU A 739 7.26 -3.47 -36.67
N GLY A 740 7.83 -4.07 -35.63
CA GLY A 740 8.73 -5.21 -35.70
C GLY A 740 8.11 -6.48 -35.13
N VAL A 741 8.17 -7.58 -35.91
CA VAL A 741 7.76 -8.91 -35.46
C VAL A 741 8.88 -9.91 -35.76
N GLY A 742 9.50 -10.47 -34.73
CA GLY A 742 10.63 -11.40 -34.88
C GLY A 742 11.87 -10.76 -35.53
N GLN A 743 12.27 -9.55 -35.10
CA GLN A 743 13.41 -8.83 -35.69
C GLN A 743 14.79 -9.42 -35.31
N ASN A 744 15.86 -8.89 -35.91
CA ASN A 744 17.28 -9.21 -35.60
C ASN A 744 17.66 -10.70 -35.68
N GLY A 745 17.16 -11.34 -36.73
CA GLY A 745 17.39 -12.75 -37.00
C GLY A 745 16.47 -13.72 -36.26
N GLY A 746 15.34 -13.20 -35.77
CA GLY A 746 14.23 -13.99 -35.24
C GLY A 746 13.27 -14.49 -36.31
N ASP A 747 12.36 -15.40 -35.91
CA ASP A 747 11.21 -15.79 -36.71
C ASP A 747 10.03 -14.87 -36.39
N GLY A 748 9.40 -14.30 -37.43
CA GLY A 748 8.26 -13.40 -37.31
C GLY A 748 7.04 -13.90 -38.05
N SER A 749 5.87 -13.84 -37.43
CA SER A 749 4.58 -14.09 -38.09
C SER A 749 3.58 -12.99 -37.77
N LEU A 750 2.99 -12.38 -38.81
CA LEU A 750 1.95 -11.35 -38.68
C LEU A 750 0.71 -11.78 -39.48
N SER A 751 -0.42 -11.96 -38.80
CA SER A 751 -1.69 -12.36 -39.40
C SER A 751 -2.76 -11.30 -39.16
N VAL A 752 -3.46 -10.87 -40.21
CA VAL A 752 -4.56 -9.89 -40.18
C VAL A 752 -5.77 -10.52 -40.87
N VAL A 753 -6.75 -10.95 -40.10
CA VAL A 753 -7.87 -11.78 -40.58
C VAL A 753 -9.21 -11.16 -40.17
N GLY A 754 -10.18 -11.20 -41.08
CA GLY A 754 -11.55 -10.78 -40.83
C GLY A 754 -11.84 -9.35 -41.24
N GLN A 755 -13.12 -9.06 -41.47
CA GLN A 755 -13.55 -7.73 -41.89
C GLN A 755 -13.26 -6.70 -40.81
N LYS A 756 -12.78 -5.52 -41.24
CA LYS A 756 -12.40 -4.38 -40.37
C LYS A 756 -11.16 -4.62 -39.51
N SER A 757 -10.54 -5.81 -39.55
CA SER A 757 -9.24 -6.02 -38.90
C SER A 757 -8.20 -5.16 -39.59
N LEU A 758 -7.47 -4.33 -38.83
CA LEU A 758 -6.63 -3.27 -39.39
C LEU A 758 -5.26 -3.21 -38.72
N VAL A 759 -4.20 -3.19 -39.53
CA VAL A 759 -2.88 -2.69 -39.13
C VAL A 759 -2.61 -1.39 -39.88
N GLN A 760 -2.37 -0.30 -39.17
CA GLN A 760 -2.12 1.02 -39.75
C GLN A 760 -0.86 1.64 -39.18
N LEU A 761 0.07 2.03 -40.06
CA LEU A 761 1.28 2.78 -39.73
C LEU A 761 1.21 4.11 -40.49
N SER A 762 1.28 5.22 -39.78
CA SER A 762 1.25 6.57 -40.36
C SER A 762 2.38 7.42 -39.79
N SER A 763 3.13 8.11 -40.63
CA SER A 763 4.21 8.97 -40.12
C SER A 763 4.57 10.13 -41.04
N ALA A 764 5.24 11.15 -40.50
CA ALA A 764 5.72 12.26 -41.31
C ALA A 764 7.02 11.94 -42.07
N THR A 765 7.91 11.10 -41.53
CA THR A 765 9.21 10.83 -42.15
C THR A 765 9.36 9.41 -42.66
N GLN A 766 9.06 8.41 -41.83
CA GLN A 766 9.28 7.02 -42.20
C GLN A 766 8.31 6.06 -41.51
N SER A 767 7.61 5.26 -42.31
CA SER A 767 6.82 4.14 -41.82
C SER A 767 7.50 2.83 -42.18
N GLY A 768 7.70 1.96 -41.21
CA GLY A 768 8.44 0.70 -41.41
C GLY A 768 7.71 -0.48 -40.82
N LEU A 769 7.53 -1.53 -41.60
CA LEU A 769 7.12 -2.85 -41.12
C LEU A 769 8.25 -3.83 -41.39
N SER A 770 8.68 -4.58 -40.38
CA SER A 770 9.63 -5.68 -40.57
C SER A 770 9.18 -6.94 -39.84
N VAL A 771 8.98 -8.02 -40.60
CA VAL A 771 8.57 -9.33 -40.09
C VAL A 771 9.64 -10.38 -40.43
N GLY A 772 10.30 -10.94 -39.42
CA GLY A 772 11.33 -11.98 -39.61
C GLY A 772 12.68 -11.44 -40.06
N GLY A 773 13.47 -10.89 -39.13
CA GLY A 773 14.91 -10.79 -39.27
C GLY A 773 15.53 -9.76 -40.25
N SER A 774 14.90 -8.63 -40.56
CA SER A 774 15.39 -7.59 -41.52
C SER A 774 16.90 -7.21 -41.48
N TRP A 775 17.62 -7.44 -40.38
CA TRP A 775 19.05 -7.09 -40.21
C TRP A 775 19.94 -8.24 -39.73
N GLY A 776 19.37 -9.43 -39.55
CA GLY A 776 20.08 -10.61 -39.02
C GLY A 776 20.50 -11.61 -40.12
N PRO A 777 21.51 -12.45 -39.87
CA PRO A 777 22.00 -13.40 -40.87
C PRO A 777 20.98 -14.49 -41.23
N SER A 778 19.96 -14.75 -40.40
CA SER A 778 18.98 -15.83 -40.56
C SER A 778 17.66 -15.43 -39.91
N GLY A 779 16.50 -15.74 -40.50
CA GLY A 779 15.20 -15.53 -39.86
C GLY A 779 14.06 -15.70 -40.86
N SER A 780 12.99 -16.39 -40.46
CA SER A 780 11.82 -16.59 -41.31
C SER A 780 10.76 -15.52 -41.05
N GLY A 781 10.14 -14.99 -42.11
CA GLY A 781 9.07 -14.00 -42.01
C GLY A 781 7.81 -14.47 -42.71
N ASP A 782 6.65 -14.39 -42.06
CA ASP A 782 5.36 -14.70 -42.68
C ASP A 782 4.33 -13.59 -42.41
N ILE A 783 3.76 -13.03 -43.48
CA ILE A 783 2.63 -12.10 -43.42
C ILE A 783 1.42 -12.74 -44.08
N GLN A 784 0.29 -12.79 -43.36
CA GLN A 784 -1.00 -13.25 -43.88
C GLN A 784 -2.06 -12.18 -43.71
N ILE A 785 -2.72 -11.78 -44.79
CA ILE A 785 -3.85 -10.84 -44.80
C ILE A 785 -5.01 -11.56 -45.46
N ARG A 786 -6.08 -11.85 -44.71
CA ARG A 786 -7.19 -12.70 -45.18
C ARG A 786 -8.56 -12.15 -44.82
N ASP A 787 -9.57 -12.59 -45.56
CA ASP A 787 -11.00 -12.47 -45.21
C ASP A 787 -11.46 -11.04 -44.89
N GLY A 788 -10.95 -10.06 -45.64
CA GLY A 788 -11.30 -8.64 -45.47
C GLY A 788 -10.35 -7.84 -44.56
N GLY A 789 -9.29 -8.46 -44.04
CA GLY A 789 -8.25 -7.80 -43.25
C GLY A 789 -7.47 -6.76 -44.06
N GLN A 790 -7.02 -5.70 -43.41
CA GLN A 790 -6.33 -4.59 -44.06
C GLN A 790 -5.01 -4.24 -43.37
N MET A 791 -4.00 -3.96 -44.18
CA MET A 791 -2.71 -3.44 -43.73
C MET A 791 -2.36 -2.19 -44.54
N GLN A 792 -2.09 -1.09 -43.83
CA GLN A 792 -1.79 0.22 -44.42
C GLN A 792 -0.48 0.75 -43.83
N VAL A 793 0.53 0.93 -44.66
CA VAL A 793 1.83 1.50 -44.27
C VAL A 793 2.04 2.79 -45.04
N GLY A 794 1.78 3.93 -44.40
CA GLY A 794 1.75 5.25 -45.02
C GLY A 794 2.73 6.22 -44.39
N SER A 795 3.43 7.05 -45.17
CA SER A 795 4.17 8.19 -44.64
C SER A 795 4.28 9.31 -45.67
N SER A 796 4.56 10.55 -45.24
CA SER A 796 4.95 11.62 -46.17
C SER A 796 6.42 11.53 -46.61
N GLY A 797 7.21 10.63 -46.03
CA GLY A 797 8.53 10.26 -46.51
C GLY A 797 8.55 8.80 -46.99
N ASN A 798 9.46 7.98 -46.48
CA ASN A 798 9.63 6.60 -46.97
C ASN A 798 8.71 5.62 -46.24
N SER A 799 8.15 4.65 -46.95
CA SER A 799 7.32 3.59 -46.40
C SER A 799 7.81 2.24 -46.90
N ASN A 800 8.28 1.39 -45.99
CA ASN A 800 8.88 0.10 -46.36
C ASN A 800 8.23 -1.04 -45.59
N VAL A 801 7.97 -2.14 -46.30
CA VAL A 801 7.60 -3.45 -45.73
C VAL A 801 8.72 -4.43 -46.04
N VAL A 802 9.33 -5.02 -45.02
CA VAL A 802 10.40 -6.01 -45.13
C VAL A 802 9.92 -7.33 -44.50
N VAL A 803 10.03 -8.44 -45.23
CA VAL A 803 9.70 -9.78 -44.72
C VAL A 803 10.86 -10.72 -44.97
N GLY A 804 11.38 -11.36 -43.91
CA GLY A 804 12.53 -12.25 -43.99
C GLY A 804 13.89 -11.55 -44.11
N SER A 805 14.95 -12.30 -43.83
CA SER A 805 16.34 -11.83 -43.89
C SER A 805 17.13 -12.39 -45.08
N SER A 806 18.45 -12.17 -45.06
CA SER A 806 19.36 -12.51 -46.15
C SER A 806 19.48 -14.00 -46.46
N THR A 807 19.12 -14.92 -45.56
CA THR A 807 19.22 -16.38 -45.79
C THR A 807 17.97 -17.19 -45.40
N GLY A 808 16.87 -16.54 -45.01
CA GLY A 808 15.64 -17.20 -44.55
C GLY A 808 14.56 -17.40 -45.61
N SER A 809 13.45 -18.05 -45.23
CA SER A 809 12.20 -18.07 -45.99
C SER A 809 11.33 -16.87 -45.63
N ALA A 810 10.74 -16.22 -46.63
CA ALA A 810 9.79 -15.15 -46.46
C ALA A 810 8.52 -15.43 -47.26
N SER A 811 7.35 -15.24 -46.64
CA SER A 811 6.06 -15.33 -47.31
C SER A 811 5.18 -14.11 -47.03
N LEU A 812 4.51 -13.64 -48.07
CA LEU A 812 3.42 -12.68 -47.99
C LEU A 812 2.21 -13.26 -48.72
N ALA A 813 1.09 -13.41 -48.03
CA ALA A 813 -0.17 -13.85 -48.60
C ALA A 813 -1.26 -12.79 -48.39
N VAL A 814 -1.85 -12.29 -49.46
CA VAL A 814 -3.03 -11.40 -49.44
C VAL A 814 -4.17 -12.12 -50.14
N SER A 815 -5.15 -12.63 -49.39
CA SER A 815 -6.18 -13.52 -49.92
C SER A 815 -7.60 -13.13 -49.50
N GLY A 816 -8.55 -13.22 -50.42
CA GLY A 816 -9.97 -12.99 -50.12
C GLY A 816 -10.45 -11.58 -50.44
N ALA A 817 -11.74 -11.45 -50.73
CA ALA A 817 -12.34 -10.17 -51.09
C ALA A 817 -12.21 -9.16 -49.94
N GLY A 818 -11.71 -7.97 -50.26
CA GLY A 818 -11.48 -6.90 -49.28
C GLY A 818 -10.17 -7.02 -48.50
N ALA A 819 -9.39 -8.10 -48.69
CA ALA A 819 -8.04 -8.20 -48.13
C ALA A 819 -7.09 -7.27 -48.89
N ILE A 820 -6.40 -6.37 -48.19
CA ILE A 820 -5.56 -5.33 -48.82
C ILE A 820 -4.26 -5.14 -48.05
N LEU A 821 -3.13 -5.17 -48.78
CA LEU A 821 -1.89 -4.52 -48.36
C LEU A 821 -1.71 -3.25 -49.18
N SER A 822 -1.65 -2.09 -48.51
CA SER A 822 -1.39 -0.80 -49.12
C SER A 822 -0.16 -0.14 -48.48
N VAL A 823 0.86 0.12 -49.28
CA VAL A 823 2.07 0.84 -48.87
C VAL A 823 2.14 2.15 -49.65
N ALA A 824 2.13 3.26 -48.93
CA ALA A 824 2.11 4.60 -49.50
C ALA A 824 3.25 5.46 -48.95
N GLY A 825 4.08 6.02 -49.84
CA GLY A 825 5.15 6.95 -49.48
C GLY A 825 4.96 8.31 -50.15
N GLY A 826 5.31 9.38 -49.45
CA GLY A 826 5.64 10.63 -50.13
C GLY A 826 7.00 10.51 -50.82
N GLY A 827 7.94 9.79 -50.20
CA GLY A 827 9.17 9.31 -50.80
C GLY A 827 8.99 7.91 -51.40
N ASP A 828 9.83 6.96 -50.98
CA ASP A 828 9.78 5.58 -51.47
C ASP A 828 8.60 4.78 -50.88
N ALA A 829 8.03 3.89 -51.69
CA ALA A 829 7.06 2.88 -51.27
C ALA A 829 7.63 1.50 -51.60
N GLY A 830 8.32 0.89 -50.63
CA GLY A 830 9.09 -0.34 -50.81
C GLY A 830 8.42 -1.58 -50.22
N LEU A 831 8.55 -2.69 -50.94
CA LEU A 831 8.25 -4.04 -50.47
C LEU A 831 9.47 -4.94 -50.73
N ASP A 832 10.09 -5.45 -49.68
CA ASP A 832 11.23 -6.37 -49.76
C ASP A 832 10.87 -7.70 -49.09
N ILE A 833 10.81 -8.78 -49.87
CA ILE A 833 10.51 -10.14 -49.40
C ILE A 833 11.75 -11.00 -49.66
N ALA A 834 12.43 -11.46 -48.61
CA ALA A 834 13.64 -12.27 -48.71
C ALA A 834 14.72 -11.59 -49.59
N ALA A 835 15.27 -10.48 -49.11
CA ALA A 835 16.09 -9.58 -49.93
C ALA A 835 17.60 -9.92 -49.98
N GLY A 836 18.04 -11.08 -49.45
CA GLY A 836 19.46 -11.45 -49.52
C GLY A 836 19.77 -12.78 -50.17
N THR A 837 21.08 -13.04 -50.27
CA THR A 837 21.63 -14.15 -51.06
C THR A 837 21.26 -15.52 -50.49
N GLY A 838 20.59 -16.35 -51.28
CA GLY A 838 20.17 -17.70 -50.90
C GLY A 838 18.84 -17.78 -50.14
N SER A 839 18.16 -16.66 -49.95
CA SER A 839 16.83 -16.61 -49.33
C SER A 839 15.72 -17.08 -50.28
N THR A 840 14.57 -17.47 -49.74
CA THR A 840 13.39 -17.84 -50.56
C THR A 840 12.23 -16.93 -50.24
N GLY A 841 11.85 -16.07 -51.18
CA GLY A 841 10.71 -15.15 -51.07
C GLY A 841 9.52 -15.64 -51.86
N SER A 842 8.34 -15.63 -51.24
CA SER A 842 7.08 -15.96 -51.89
C SER A 842 6.03 -14.88 -51.62
N VAL A 843 5.33 -14.46 -52.68
CA VAL A 843 4.19 -13.55 -52.60
C VAL A 843 2.99 -14.21 -53.27
N ALA A 844 1.86 -14.28 -52.58
CA ALA A 844 0.61 -14.80 -53.10
C ALA A 844 -0.50 -13.75 -52.94
N VAL A 845 -1.09 -13.29 -54.06
CA VAL A 845 -2.23 -12.37 -54.07
C VAL A 845 -3.41 -13.08 -54.72
N THR A 846 -4.35 -13.58 -53.92
CA THR A 846 -5.37 -14.54 -54.39
C THR A 846 -6.80 -14.17 -54.00
N ASN A 847 -7.79 -14.78 -54.65
CA ASN A 847 -9.21 -14.73 -54.27
C ASN A 847 -9.77 -13.29 -54.07
N GLY A 848 -9.38 -12.34 -54.92
CA GLY A 848 -9.81 -10.94 -54.83
C GLY A 848 -8.97 -10.05 -53.89
N GLY A 849 -7.88 -10.57 -53.33
CA GLY A 849 -6.91 -9.80 -52.54
C GLY A 849 -6.19 -8.73 -53.36
N LYS A 850 -5.73 -7.67 -52.70
CA LYS A 850 -5.06 -6.53 -53.36
C LYS A 850 -3.71 -6.19 -52.73
N LEU A 851 -2.68 -6.06 -53.56
CA LEU A 851 -1.38 -5.49 -53.19
C LEU A 851 -1.22 -4.14 -53.90
N GLN A 852 -1.03 -3.07 -53.13
CA GLN A 852 -0.91 -1.70 -53.63
C GLN A 852 0.35 -1.03 -53.08
N LEU A 853 1.18 -0.50 -53.97
CA LEU A 853 2.39 0.26 -53.66
C LEU A 853 2.28 1.60 -54.39
N ASN A 854 2.24 2.71 -53.65
CA ASN A 854 2.03 4.04 -54.22
C ASN A 854 3.05 5.06 -53.70
N SER A 855 3.84 5.65 -54.59
CA SER A 855 4.73 6.77 -54.29
C SER A 855 4.19 8.05 -54.92
N SER A 856 3.92 9.06 -54.08
CA SER A 856 3.03 10.19 -54.42
C SER A 856 3.71 11.55 -54.61
N ASN A 857 4.99 11.71 -54.29
CA ASN A 857 5.67 13.02 -54.32
C ASN A 857 6.95 12.98 -55.17
N ILE A 858 7.22 14.08 -55.91
CA ILE A 858 8.48 14.53 -56.59
C ILE A 858 9.25 13.53 -57.49
N SER A 859 9.88 14.05 -58.55
CA SER A 859 10.79 13.30 -59.44
C SER A 859 11.95 12.63 -58.66
N GLY A 860 12.05 11.30 -58.73
CA GLY A 860 13.18 10.52 -58.19
C GLY A 860 12.81 9.39 -57.23
N PHE A 861 11.60 9.40 -56.66
CA PHE A 861 11.16 8.39 -55.70
C PHE A 861 10.58 7.13 -56.35
N THR A 862 10.67 6.02 -55.63
CA THR A 862 10.48 4.68 -56.17
C THR A 862 9.32 3.94 -55.48
N ALA A 863 8.37 3.43 -56.27
CA ALA A 863 7.51 2.34 -55.82
C ALA A 863 8.16 1.03 -56.24
N PHE A 864 8.63 0.21 -55.30
CA PHE A 864 9.34 -1.02 -55.65
C PHE A 864 8.88 -2.25 -54.87
N ALA A 865 8.94 -3.41 -55.53
CA ALA A 865 8.74 -4.72 -54.92
C ALA A 865 9.89 -5.65 -55.31
N ASN A 866 10.68 -6.12 -54.34
CA ASN A 866 11.73 -7.11 -54.54
C ASN A 866 11.36 -8.42 -53.84
N ILE A 867 11.28 -9.52 -54.59
CA ILE A 867 10.87 -10.83 -54.09
C ILE A 867 12.00 -11.82 -54.37
N GLY A 868 12.70 -12.30 -53.33
CA GLY A 868 13.82 -13.22 -53.46
C GLY A 868 15.08 -12.59 -54.06
N ASN A 869 15.44 -11.37 -53.65
CA ASN A 869 16.59 -10.64 -54.21
C ASN A 869 17.92 -11.32 -53.82
N GLY A 870 18.54 -12.05 -54.74
CA GLY A 870 19.72 -12.90 -54.48
C GLY A 870 19.40 -14.37 -54.18
N GLY A 871 18.13 -14.79 -54.28
CA GLY A 871 17.68 -16.15 -53.97
C GLY A 871 16.50 -16.60 -54.84
N GLN A 872 15.59 -17.41 -54.31
CA GLN A 872 14.41 -17.86 -55.05
C GLN A 872 13.26 -16.88 -54.82
N GLY A 873 12.72 -16.28 -55.88
CA GLY A 873 11.53 -15.43 -55.85
C GLY A 873 10.36 -16.10 -56.54
N LEU A 874 9.23 -16.23 -55.84
CA LEU A 874 7.97 -16.71 -56.40
C LEU A 874 6.87 -15.68 -56.17
N MET A 875 6.16 -15.32 -57.23
CA MET A 875 4.97 -14.49 -57.16
C MET A 875 3.79 -15.21 -57.81
N THR A 876 2.70 -15.39 -57.06
CA THR A 876 1.44 -15.97 -57.52
C THR A 876 0.34 -14.92 -57.44
N VAL A 877 -0.39 -14.69 -58.54
CA VAL A 877 -1.55 -13.80 -58.59
C VAL A 877 -2.75 -14.57 -59.13
N ASP A 878 -3.64 -15.05 -58.26
CA ASP A 878 -4.77 -15.90 -58.66
C ASP A 878 -6.12 -15.26 -58.31
N GLY A 879 -6.75 -14.59 -59.28
CA GLY A 879 -7.98 -13.81 -59.05
C GLY A 879 -7.76 -12.55 -58.21
N GLY A 880 -6.52 -12.14 -57.95
CA GLY A 880 -6.13 -10.95 -57.20
C GLY A 880 -5.62 -9.80 -58.07
N SER A 881 -5.28 -8.67 -57.44
CA SER A 881 -4.70 -7.50 -58.14
C SER A 881 -3.44 -6.97 -57.47
N VAL A 882 -2.41 -6.70 -58.24
CA VAL A 882 -1.17 -6.05 -57.82
C VAL A 882 -1.01 -4.74 -58.59
N ASN A 883 -0.83 -3.63 -57.87
CA ASN A 883 -0.67 -2.30 -58.47
C ASN A 883 0.50 -1.56 -57.82
N LEU A 884 1.51 -1.25 -58.63
CA LEU A 884 2.64 -0.40 -58.28
C LEU A 884 2.47 0.91 -59.06
N SER A 885 2.40 2.04 -58.37
CA SER A 885 2.34 3.36 -58.99
C SER A 885 3.40 4.27 -58.36
N GLY A 886 4.28 4.82 -59.19
CA GLY A 886 5.29 5.78 -58.73
C GLY A 886 5.27 7.05 -59.57
N GLN A 887 5.42 8.20 -58.91
CA GLN A 887 5.69 9.46 -59.61
C GLN A 887 7.04 9.39 -60.35
N GLY A 888 8.09 8.94 -59.66
CA GLY A 888 9.43 8.70 -60.21
C GLY A 888 9.51 7.36 -60.94
N TYR A 889 9.99 6.34 -60.23
CA TYR A 889 10.20 4.99 -60.75
C TYR A 889 9.15 4.02 -60.19
N ALA A 890 8.71 3.06 -60.99
CA ALA A 890 7.91 1.94 -60.52
C ALA A 890 8.59 0.63 -60.95
N GLY A 891 8.89 -0.26 -60.01
CA GLY A 891 9.71 -1.44 -60.29
C GLY A 891 9.29 -2.69 -59.53
N MET A 892 9.28 -3.84 -60.19
CA MET A 892 9.11 -5.13 -59.54
C MET A 892 10.22 -6.08 -59.99
N THR A 893 10.80 -6.79 -59.03
CA THR A 893 11.84 -7.80 -59.25
C THR A 893 11.43 -9.10 -58.58
N VAL A 894 11.38 -10.19 -59.34
CA VAL A 894 11.11 -11.55 -58.84
C VAL A 894 12.30 -12.44 -59.14
N GLY A 895 13.08 -12.78 -58.12
CA GLY A 895 14.29 -13.60 -58.19
C GLY A 895 15.41 -12.95 -59.00
N SER A 896 16.28 -12.14 -58.38
CA SER A 896 17.42 -11.44 -59.03
C SER A 896 18.79 -11.91 -58.54
N ARG A 897 19.87 -11.42 -59.17
CA ARG A 897 21.28 -11.61 -58.74
C ARG A 897 21.70 -13.09 -58.59
N GLY A 898 21.50 -13.88 -59.64
CA GLY A 898 21.78 -15.32 -59.68
C GLY A 898 20.65 -16.22 -59.14
N GLY A 899 19.55 -15.60 -58.70
CA GLY A 899 18.35 -16.27 -58.18
C GLY A 899 17.39 -16.80 -59.24
N ASN A 900 16.51 -17.73 -58.84
CA ASN A 900 15.39 -18.20 -59.67
C ASN A 900 14.17 -17.31 -59.43
N GLY A 901 13.60 -16.73 -60.50
CA GLY A 901 12.38 -15.95 -60.48
C GLY A 901 11.21 -16.68 -61.16
N ALA A 902 10.07 -16.74 -60.49
CA ALA A 902 8.83 -17.28 -61.06
C ALA A 902 7.65 -16.35 -60.80
N LEU A 903 6.94 -15.94 -61.86
CA LEU A 903 5.68 -15.22 -61.82
C LEU A 903 4.57 -16.07 -62.43
N ASN A 904 3.54 -16.40 -61.65
CA ASN A 904 2.36 -17.13 -62.11
C ASN A 904 1.11 -16.28 -61.87
N ALA A 905 0.44 -15.83 -62.92
CA ALA A 905 -0.84 -15.14 -62.80
C ALA A 905 -1.96 -15.94 -63.49
N VAL A 906 -3.06 -16.16 -62.78
CA VAL A 906 -4.29 -16.82 -63.26
C VAL A 906 -5.47 -15.94 -62.90
N ASN A 907 -6.27 -15.48 -63.87
CA ASN A 907 -7.36 -14.52 -63.63
C ASN A 907 -6.93 -13.25 -62.84
N GLY A 908 -5.65 -12.90 -62.88
CA GLY A 908 -5.05 -11.85 -62.05
C GLY A 908 -4.82 -10.55 -62.81
N GLN A 909 -4.63 -9.46 -62.07
CA GLN A 909 -4.23 -8.17 -62.61
C GLN A 909 -2.89 -7.72 -62.03
N ILE A 910 -1.94 -7.34 -62.87
CA ILE A 910 -0.65 -6.78 -62.48
C ILE A 910 -0.48 -5.46 -63.22
N SER A 911 -0.28 -4.37 -62.49
CA SER A 911 -0.07 -3.02 -63.03
C SER A 911 1.19 -2.42 -62.42
N VAL A 912 2.11 -1.95 -63.25
CA VAL A 912 3.29 -1.17 -62.84
C VAL A 912 3.28 0.12 -63.65
N ASN A 913 3.06 1.24 -62.97
CA ASN A 913 2.85 2.54 -63.59
C ASN A 913 3.84 3.58 -63.04
N SER A 914 4.61 4.19 -63.93
CA SER A 914 5.49 5.32 -63.66
C SER A 914 5.01 6.56 -64.41
N GLN A 915 4.95 7.70 -63.73
CA GLN A 915 4.57 8.97 -64.35
C GLN A 915 5.77 9.71 -64.97
N THR A 916 6.97 9.65 -64.39
CA THR A 916 8.09 10.49 -64.85
C THR A 916 9.33 9.72 -65.34
N LEU A 917 9.58 8.52 -64.80
CA LEU A 917 10.76 7.72 -65.16
C LEU A 917 10.33 6.36 -65.74
N ASP A 918 10.97 5.29 -65.30
CA ASP A 918 10.81 3.95 -65.86
C ASP A 918 9.80 3.12 -65.07
N ALA A 919 9.05 2.29 -65.78
CA ALA A 919 8.23 1.21 -65.25
C ALA A 919 8.89 -0.13 -65.57
N ASN A 920 9.42 -0.83 -64.57
CA ASN A 920 10.23 -2.03 -64.75
C ASN A 920 9.58 -3.26 -64.10
N LEU A 921 9.55 -4.37 -64.82
CA LEU A 921 9.28 -5.70 -64.28
C LEU A 921 10.42 -6.64 -64.68
N SER A 922 11.19 -7.12 -63.71
CA SER A 922 12.29 -8.07 -63.89
C SER A 922 11.96 -9.41 -63.23
N ILE A 923 12.15 -10.51 -63.97
CA ILE A 923 11.93 -11.87 -63.47
C ILE A 923 13.16 -12.71 -63.81
N GLY A 924 13.84 -13.29 -62.81
CA GLY A 924 15.14 -13.92 -62.99
C GLY A 924 16.30 -12.91 -62.93
N ASP A 925 17.53 -13.36 -63.19
CA ASP A 925 18.73 -12.52 -63.17
C ASP A 925 18.98 -11.82 -64.52
N PRO A 926 18.72 -10.51 -64.68
CA PRO A 926 19.00 -9.81 -65.93
C PRO A 926 20.44 -9.28 -65.98
N TRP A 927 21.21 -9.31 -64.87
CA TRP A 927 22.48 -8.59 -64.75
C TRP A 927 23.71 -9.48 -64.95
N ASN A 928 23.53 -10.72 -65.41
CA ASN A 928 24.60 -11.66 -65.70
C ASN A 928 25.59 -11.81 -64.51
N SER A 929 25.05 -11.96 -63.30
CA SER A 929 25.84 -11.95 -62.06
C SER A 929 26.57 -13.29 -61.78
N GLY A 930 26.53 -14.24 -62.72
CA GLY A 930 27.31 -15.48 -62.70
C GLY A 930 26.62 -16.72 -62.11
N GLY A 931 25.38 -16.62 -61.61
CA GLY A 931 24.59 -17.77 -61.13
C GLY A 931 23.53 -18.21 -62.13
N ALA A 932 23.34 -19.52 -62.36
CA ALA A 932 22.40 -20.11 -63.34
C ALA A 932 20.90 -19.95 -62.96
N GLY A 933 20.44 -18.71 -62.76
CA GLY A 933 19.06 -18.40 -62.42
C GLY A 933 18.10 -18.59 -63.60
N ASN A 934 16.94 -19.19 -63.33
CA ASN A 934 15.80 -19.27 -64.24
C ASN A 934 14.84 -18.10 -64.02
N GLY A 935 14.26 -17.56 -65.09
CA GLY A 935 13.18 -16.58 -65.06
C GLY A 935 11.96 -17.10 -65.81
N ILE A 936 10.87 -17.39 -65.12
CA ILE A 936 9.65 -17.95 -65.75
C ILE A 936 8.46 -17.06 -65.41
N ALA A 937 7.76 -16.57 -66.43
CA ALA A 937 6.52 -15.82 -66.30
C ALA A 937 5.39 -16.57 -67.04
N THR A 938 4.33 -16.93 -66.34
CA THR A 938 3.15 -17.59 -66.90
C THR A 938 1.90 -16.77 -66.57
N LEU A 939 1.20 -16.30 -67.60
CA LEU A 939 -0.02 -15.50 -67.51
C LEU A 939 -1.17 -16.27 -68.18
N GLN A 940 -2.22 -16.63 -67.43
CA GLN A 940 -3.44 -17.28 -67.93
C GLN A 940 -4.67 -16.44 -67.59
N SER A 941 -5.44 -16.04 -68.61
CA SER A 941 -6.62 -15.17 -68.44
C SER A 941 -6.36 -13.95 -67.55
N SER A 942 -5.13 -13.41 -67.60
CA SER A 942 -4.64 -12.36 -66.70
C SER A 942 -4.21 -11.12 -67.48
N SER A 943 -4.23 -9.94 -66.85
CA SER A 943 -3.74 -8.71 -67.46
C SER A 943 -2.44 -8.24 -66.78
N LEU A 944 -1.39 -8.04 -67.58
CA LEU A 944 -0.17 -7.34 -67.19
C LEU A 944 -0.16 -5.96 -67.88
N SER A 945 0.00 -4.87 -67.13
CA SER A 945 0.16 -3.52 -67.65
C SER A 945 1.44 -2.89 -67.10
N LEU A 946 2.32 -2.45 -67.99
CA LEU A 946 3.51 -1.66 -67.69
C LEU A 946 3.38 -0.32 -68.40
N THR A 947 3.20 0.77 -67.67
CA THR A 947 3.00 2.10 -68.24
C THR A 947 4.06 3.07 -67.72
N ALA A 948 4.80 3.71 -68.62
CA ALA A 948 5.77 4.76 -68.29
C ALA A 948 5.47 6.01 -69.13
N GLN A 949 4.86 7.05 -68.55
CA GLN A 949 4.36 8.18 -69.35
C GLN A 949 5.46 8.98 -70.06
N ASN A 950 6.67 9.04 -69.47
CA ASN A 950 7.74 9.92 -69.95
C ASN A 950 9.06 9.19 -70.31
N ARG A 951 9.21 7.89 -70.03
CA ARG A 951 10.40 7.10 -70.41
C ARG A 951 10.11 5.64 -70.76
N ASN A 952 10.79 4.68 -70.12
CA ASN A 952 10.86 3.30 -70.56
C ASN A 952 9.91 2.43 -69.76
N ALA A 953 9.09 1.64 -70.44
CA ALA A 953 8.41 0.51 -69.85
C ALA A 953 9.21 -0.75 -70.20
N ASN A 954 9.88 -1.37 -69.23
CA ASN A 954 10.77 -2.51 -69.44
C ASN A 954 10.19 -3.78 -68.80
N LEU A 955 9.93 -4.80 -69.62
CA LEU A 955 9.72 -6.17 -69.18
C LEU A 955 10.99 -6.98 -69.46
N THR A 956 11.67 -7.43 -68.42
CA THR A 956 12.88 -8.26 -68.52
C THR A 956 12.64 -9.63 -67.88
N ILE A 957 12.80 -10.69 -68.66
CA ILE A 957 12.78 -12.07 -68.18
C ILE A 957 14.16 -12.63 -68.41
N GLY A 958 14.96 -12.60 -67.35
CA GLY A 958 16.37 -12.94 -67.35
C GLY A 958 16.61 -14.43 -67.11
N GLY A 959 17.51 -15.00 -67.90
CA GLY A 959 18.17 -16.25 -67.60
C GLY A 959 19.67 -15.99 -67.69
N ALA A 960 20.40 -16.29 -66.63
CA ALA A 960 21.86 -16.24 -66.69
C ALA A 960 22.39 -17.27 -67.71
N PRO A 961 23.67 -17.21 -68.12
CA PRO A 961 24.26 -18.23 -68.97
C PRO A 961 23.99 -19.64 -68.43
N GLY A 962 23.23 -20.44 -69.17
CA GLY A 962 22.77 -21.80 -68.78
C GLY A 962 21.41 -21.90 -68.07
N GLY A 963 20.74 -20.78 -67.76
CA GLY A 963 19.37 -20.74 -67.22
C GLY A 963 18.28 -20.73 -68.30
N THR A 964 17.03 -20.92 -67.87
CA THR A 964 15.82 -20.84 -68.73
C THR A 964 15.12 -19.51 -68.49
N ALA A 965 14.82 -18.78 -69.57
CA ALA A 965 14.00 -17.59 -69.57
C ALA A 965 12.72 -17.84 -70.38
N SER A 966 11.54 -17.76 -69.77
CA SER A 966 10.28 -18.04 -70.46
C SER A 966 9.18 -17.04 -70.15
N LEU A 967 8.52 -16.54 -71.19
CA LEU A 967 7.25 -15.82 -71.11
C LEU A 967 6.15 -16.65 -71.78
N ASN A 968 5.17 -17.08 -71.00
CA ASN A 968 4.01 -17.84 -71.47
C ASN A 968 2.73 -17.01 -71.31
N LEU A 969 2.19 -16.51 -72.42
CA LEU A 969 0.86 -15.92 -72.48
C LEU A 969 -0.12 -17.02 -72.91
N ILE A 970 -1.07 -17.36 -72.06
CA ILE A 970 -2.08 -18.41 -72.30
C ILE A 970 -3.43 -17.73 -72.54
N SER A 971 -4.36 -18.44 -73.22
CA SER A 971 -5.68 -17.96 -73.62
C SER A 971 -6.34 -16.96 -72.65
N GLY A 972 -6.74 -15.80 -73.20
CA GLY A 972 -7.40 -14.72 -72.46
C GLY A 972 -6.44 -13.77 -71.72
N SER A 973 -5.13 -13.98 -71.79
CA SER A 973 -4.16 -13.06 -71.17
C SER A 973 -3.83 -11.86 -72.06
N THR A 974 -3.53 -10.73 -71.43
CA THR A 974 -3.07 -9.51 -72.09
C THR A 974 -1.80 -8.99 -71.42
N ALA A 975 -0.86 -8.47 -72.21
CA ALA A 975 0.32 -7.77 -71.74
C ALA A 975 0.42 -6.43 -72.49
N ASP A 976 0.10 -5.34 -71.82
CA ASP A 976 0.15 -3.98 -72.34
C ASP A 976 1.40 -3.28 -71.81
N ILE A 977 2.30 -2.89 -72.70
CA ILE A 977 3.58 -2.27 -72.36
C ILE A 977 3.66 -0.97 -73.15
N SER A 978 3.52 0.15 -72.45
CA SER A 978 3.40 1.47 -73.07
C SER A 978 4.34 2.49 -72.41
N GLY A 979 5.08 3.21 -73.24
CA GLY A 979 5.93 4.33 -72.84
C GLY A 979 6.66 4.93 -74.03
N THR A 980 7.53 5.91 -73.81
CA THR A 980 8.42 6.48 -74.85
C THR A 980 9.26 5.38 -75.50
N HIS A 981 9.71 4.41 -74.70
CA HIS A 981 10.26 3.14 -75.18
C HIS A 981 9.59 1.98 -74.45
N ALA A 982 8.96 1.08 -75.19
CA ALA A 982 8.44 -0.18 -74.66
C ALA A 982 9.45 -1.29 -74.99
N ASN A 983 10.13 -1.82 -73.98
CA ASN A 983 11.17 -2.84 -74.14
C ASN A 983 10.71 -4.17 -73.54
N VAL A 984 10.76 -5.23 -74.36
CA VAL A 984 10.56 -6.60 -73.90
C VAL A 984 11.82 -7.39 -74.18
N GLN A 985 12.42 -7.94 -73.13
CA GLN A 985 13.66 -8.72 -73.22
C GLN A 985 13.46 -10.09 -72.57
N VAL A 986 13.65 -11.15 -73.35
CA VAL A 986 13.57 -12.55 -72.88
C VAL A 986 14.89 -13.25 -73.20
N GLY A 987 15.69 -13.55 -72.17
CA GLY A 987 16.96 -14.27 -72.27
C GLY A 987 18.19 -13.41 -72.60
N LEU A 988 19.26 -13.60 -71.83
CA LEU A 988 20.55 -12.89 -71.97
C LEU A 988 21.77 -13.83 -72.06
N GLY A 989 21.56 -15.15 -72.18
CA GLY A 989 22.65 -16.12 -72.29
C GLY A 989 22.27 -17.62 -72.20
N GLY A 990 20.99 -17.97 -72.14
CA GLY A 990 20.49 -19.35 -71.98
C GLY A 990 19.30 -19.69 -72.88
N THR A 991 18.51 -20.72 -72.53
CA THR A 991 17.34 -21.14 -73.30
C THR A 991 16.21 -20.11 -73.13
N ALA A 992 15.90 -19.35 -74.18
CA ALA A 992 14.82 -18.37 -74.19
C ALA A 992 13.59 -18.93 -74.91
N GLY A 993 12.40 -18.78 -74.31
CA GLY A 993 11.13 -19.21 -74.90
C GLY A 993 10.03 -18.16 -74.74
N LEU A 994 9.50 -17.67 -75.87
CA LEU A 994 8.27 -16.88 -75.92
C LEU A 994 7.14 -17.78 -76.44
N ARG A 995 6.14 -18.05 -75.60
CA ARG A 995 4.93 -18.78 -75.98
C ARG A 995 3.75 -17.81 -75.90
N LEU A 996 3.14 -17.55 -77.06
CA LEU A 996 1.97 -16.70 -77.22
C LEU A 996 0.71 -17.55 -77.44
#